data_AF-A0A1M4EBR9-F1
#
_entry.id   AF-A0A1M4EBR9-F1
#
_cell.length_a   1.000
_cell.length_b   1.000
_cell.length_c   1.000
_cell.angle_alpha   90.00
_cell.angle_beta   90.00
_cell.angle_gamma   90.00
#
_symmetry.space_group_name_H-M   'P 1'
#
loop_
_entity.id
_entity.type
_entity.pdbx_description
1 polymer ?
#
loop_
_entity_poly.entity_id
_entity_poly.type
_entity_poly.pdbx_seq_one_letter_code
_entity_poly.pdbx_strand_id
1 'polypeptide(L)'
;MRPLKLHLDDFGSFREPVTADFSDVDYFVLVGPTGAGKSTLIDAICFALYGTVPRWGRENVIAHALAPSAVAAKVALVFETGGRRYAVVRALKRDAKGKVHTAEARLEELVPSVPATAGLEELMSAVARPLAEGAAVTAEVQRITGLEYRFFTQCVVLPQGRFAEFLHAQPRERQDLLVQLLDAEVYEQVRQRAVQEEGAAAQAATFARERLARLADADEAAEQAAEARLTSLRALDEQVRGDLDTLRSTAEEIRRLAAERETARRRVAALTSLAMPAEVPTLAQTVRAAAAEVRAHAADAELAAAEEQRAEDELAALDDPGVLMDRLRTIEEHERVVTELRSVEERAARTRAGLEPLTERARALDTALAEAEEARDRLRDAHAGAELAARLVVGQQCPTCLRPVERLPHHPASADLRAAERHVKSCRKEAEQARTRRTEAETETRHLERAARDLAVRATRSGHAVAAFTGSGQAADAAPAGAVLDLDGLRDDLEGRLAAVRAAERRAAKLRQAARDARARLATAQRRADELTGRTDRLWRALEAARDTVVPLGAPPVDRADLHHAWTSLLTWRDDTAVRERAALDEQDGRVTGAERRARELLSAVVARLSGHDVPVPGTAVTPAASESSTDADGGAVAARLGELVAAATAQAQARLARVRENRATARELDERARTEEERARVAKELAQCLRADAFERWLCTEALDLLVTAASDTLRELSDGQYELALGARNEIEVIDHAEAGLRRNARTLSGGETFQAALALALALSDQVAGLSATAARSLDSLFLDEGFGSLDPATLDTVATTLERLAGGRERMVGVVTHVPALADRIPVRFEVRRDAKGSHLHKVTA
;
A
#
# COMPACT_ATOMS: atom_id res chain seq x y z
N MET A 1 -62.02 -31.17 -67.16
CA MET A 1 -62.31 -30.24 -68.29
C MET A 1 -63.69 -30.54 -68.87
N ARG A 2 -64.62 -29.59 -68.77
CA ARG A 2 -66.00 -29.62 -69.30
C ARG A 2 -66.25 -28.38 -70.17
N PRO A 3 -66.55 -28.49 -71.47
CA PRO A 3 -66.90 -27.32 -72.28
C PRO A 3 -68.28 -26.78 -71.89
N LEU A 4 -68.41 -25.45 -71.85
CA LEU A 4 -69.65 -24.76 -71.53
C LEU A 4 -70.22 -24.06 -72.76
N LYS A 5 -69.41 -23.28 -73.47
CA LYS A 5 -69.82 -22.60 -74.71
C LYS A 5 -68.71 -22.63 -75.73
N LEU A 6 -69.04 -23.02 -76.95
CA LEU A 6 -68.13 -23.02 -78.09
C LEU A 6 -68.67 -22.09 -79.16
N HIS A 7 -67.89 -21.08 -79.52
CA HIS A 7 -68.20 -20.14 -80.57
C HIS A 7 -67.25 -20.32 -81.75
N LEU A 8 -67.82 -20.38 -82.95
CA LEU A 8 -67.11 -20.50 -84.20
C LEU A 8 -67.54 -19.38 -85.13
N ASP A 9 -66.57 -18.68 -85.71
CA ASP A 9 -66.77 -17.67 -86.74
C ASP A 9 -65.77 -17.95 -87.87
N ASP A 10 -66.28 -18.23 -89.08
CA ASP A 10 -65.51 -18.60 -90.27
C ASP A 10 -64.54 -19.81 -90.10
N PHE A 11 -64.82 -20.72 -89.16
CA PHE A 11 -63.98 -21.89 -88.86
C PHE A 11 -64.43 -23.17 -89.59
N GLY A 12 -63.53 -23.71 -90.42
CA GLY A 12 -63.69 -24.98 -91.12
C GLY A 12 -64.89 -24.98 -92.06
N SER A 13 -65.94 -25.74 -91.70
CA SER A 13 -67.17 -25.87 -92.47
C SER A 13 -68.28 -24.89 -92.06
N PHE A 14 -68.10 -24.18 -90.94
CA PHE A 14 -69.01 -23.13 -90.45
C PHE A 14 -68.53 -21.77 -90.97
N ARG A 15 -69.36 -21.10 -91.78
CA ARG A 15 -69.02 -19.82 -92.44
C ARG A 15 -69.76 -18.61 -91.88
N GLU A 16 -70.75 -18.85 -91.04
CA GLU A 16 -71.48 -17.80 -90.31
C GLU A 16 -71.23 -18.00 -88.80
N PRO A 17 -71.26 -16.93 -87.99
CA PRO A 17 -71.06 -17.02 -86.55
C PRO A 17 -72.07 -17.97 -85.90
N VAL A 18 -71.58 -18.97 -85.18
CA VAL A 18 -72.40 -19.97 -84.49
C VAL A 18 -71.88 -20.22 -83.08
N THR A 19 -72.79 -20.38 -82.12
CA THR A 19 -72.45 -20.69 -80.73
C THR A 19 -73.18 -21.96 -80.30
N ALA A 20 -72.42 -23.00 -79.96
CA ALA A 20 -72.92 -24.20 -79.32
C ALA A 20 -72.94 -24.01 -77.80
N ASP A 21 -74.10 -24.19 -77.18
CA ASP A 21 -74.30 -24.06 -75.73
C ASP A 21 -74.44 -25.44 -75.09
N PHE A 22 -73.43 -25.81 -74.30
CA PHE A 22 -73.32 -27.08 -73.56
C PHE A 22 -73.54 -26.90 -72.05
N SER A 23 -73.88 -25.69 -71.58
CA SER A 23 -73.92 -25.34 -70.14
C SER A 23 -74.95 -26.14 -69.34
N ASP A 24 -76.02 -26.60 -69.98
CA ASP A 24 -77.15 -27.35 -69.43
C ASP A 24 -77.19 -28.81 -69.91
N VAL A 25 -76.09 -29.32 -70.45
CA VAL A 25 -76.04 -30.61 -71.15
C VAL A 25 -75.01 -31.53 -70.51
N ASP A 26 -75.43 -32.72 -70.11
CA ASP A 26 -74.53 -33.80 -69.64
C ASP A 26 -74.42 -34.93 -70.68
N TYR A 27 -75.47 -35.19 -71.46
CA TYR A 27 -75.48 -36.21 -72.51
C TYR A 27 -76.03 -35.66 -73.82
N PHE A 28 -75.21 -35.66 -74.88
CA PHE A 28 -75.65 -35.15 -76.17
C PHE A 28 -75.09 -35.89 -77.37
N VAL A 29 -75.77 -35.68 -78.50
CA VAL A 29 -75.37 -36.24 -79.79
C VAL A 29 -75.23 -35.17 -80.86
N LEU A 30 -74.17 -35.23 -81.66
CA LEU A 30 -74.00 -34.45 -82.88
C LEU A 30 -74.51 -35.30 -84.07
N VAL A 31 -75.58 -34.87 -84.73
CA VAL A 31 -76.27 -35.61 -85.81
C VAL A 31 -76.29 -34.80 -87.10
N GLY A 32 -76.21 -35.46 -88.25
CA GLY A 32 -76.21 -34.81 -89.56
C GLY A 32 -75.59 -35.68 -90.65
N PRO A 33 -75.84 -35.41 -91.94
CA PRO A 33 -75.30 -36.21 -93.04
C PRO A 33 -73.76 -36.21 -93.05
N THR A 34 -73.16 -37.22 -93.66
CA THR A 34 -71.70 -37.33 -93.79
C THR A 34 -71.17 -36.09 -94.52
N GLY A 35 -70.14 -35.44 -93.94
CA GLY A 35 -69.59 -34.20 -94.49
C GLY A 35 -70.37 -32.91 -94.16
N ALA A 36 -71.35 -32.97 -93.26
CA ALA A 36 -72.09 -31.79 -92.77
C ALA A 36 -71.30 -30.90 -91.81
N GLY A 37 -70.17 -31.36 -91.25
CA GLY A 37 -69.37 -30.57 -90.31
C GLY A 37 -69.44 -30.99 -88.84
N LYS A 38 -70.01 -32.16 -88.51
CA LYS A 38 -70.14 -32.67 -87.12
C LYS A 38 -68.80 -32.68 -86.37
N SER A 39 -67.79 -33.36 -86.92
CA SER A 39 -66.46 -33.43 -86.32
C SER A 39 -65.73 -32.08 -86.31
N THR A 40 -66.18 -31.09 -87.10
CA THR A 40 -65.62 -29.71 -87.04
C THR A 40 -65.89 -29.04 -85.69
N LEU A 41 -66.95 -29.41 -84.97
CA LEU A 41 -67.22 -28.89 -83.61
C LEU A 41 -66.20 -29.42 -82.59
N ILE A 42 -65.89 -30.72 -82.65
CA ILE A 42 -64.86 -31.34 -81.81
C ILE A 42 -63.48 -30.80 -82.19
N ASP A 43 -63.20 -30.69 -83.50
CA ASP A 43 -61.98 -30.07 -84.02
C ASP A 43 -61.82 -28.64 -83.47
N ALA A 44 -62.90 -27.87 -83.35
CA ALA A 44 -62.85 -26.52 -82.80
C ALA A 44 -62.54 -26.48 -81.30
N ILE A 45 -63.02 -27.46 -80.51
CA ILE A 45 -62.64 -27.60 -79.09
C ILE A 45 -61.14 -27.89 -78.96
N CYS A 46 -60.65 -28.88 -79.72
CA CYS A 46 -59.22 -29.21 -79.76
C CYS A 46 -58.37 -28.02 -80.21
N PHE A 47 -58.82 -27.32 -81.25
CA PHE A 47 -58.15 -26.12 -81.76
C PHE A 47 -58.11 -25.02 -80.71
N ALA A 48 -59.23 -24.73 -80.03
CA ALA A 48 -59.29 -23.69 -79.02
C ALA A 48 -58.31 -23.97 -77.88
N LEU A 49 -58.24 -25.20 -77.38
CA LEU A 49 -57.34 -25.59 -76.29
C LEU A 49 -55.87 -25.63 -76.74
N TYR A 50 -55.55 -26.40 -77.78
CA TYR A 50 -54.17 -26.77 -78.12
C TYR A 50 -53.62 -26.07 -79.37
N GLY A 51 -54.46 -25.40 -80.17
CA GLY A 51 -54.06 -24.74 -81.42
C GLY A 51 -53.92 -25.67 -82.62
N THR A 52 -54.32 -26.94 -82.47
CA THR A 52 -54.22 -27.98 -83.50
C THR A 52 -55.42 -28.92 -83.40
N VAL A 53 -55.72 -29.68 -84.45
CA VAL A 53 -56.84 -30.64 -84.48
C VAL A 53 -56.36 -32.03 -84.93
N PRO A 54 -57.05 -33.11 -84.50
CA PRO A 54 -56.61 -34.48 -84.77
C PRO A 54 -56.55 -34.82 -86.28
N ARG A 55 -57.52 -34.30 -87.04
CA ARG A 55 -57.73 -34.64 -88.46
C ARG A 55 -56.71 -34.06 -89.44
N TRP A 56 -55.91 -33.07 -89.04
CA TRP A 56 -54.90 -32.48 -89.93
C TRP A 56 -53.60 -33.29 -90.01
N GLY A 57 -53.48 -34.38 -89.25
CA GLY A 57 -52.41 -35.37 -89.35
C GLY A 57 -51.04 -34.91 -88.81
N ARG A 58 -50.75 -33.61 -88.80
CA ARG A 58 -49.58 -33.00 -88.15
C ARG A 58 -50.01 -31.86 -87.25
N GLU A 59 -49.31 -31.70 -86.14
CA GLU A 59 -49.50 -30.56 -85.24
C GLU A 59 -49.18 -29.24 -85.97
N ASN A 60 -49.91 -28.17 -85.61
CA ASN A 60 -49.71 -26.80 -86.09
C ASN A 60 -50.11 -26.53 -87.57
N VAL A 61 -50.84 -27.44 -88.22
CA VAL A 61 -51.36 -27.22 -89.59
C VAL A 61 -52.64 -26.38 -89.58
N ILE A 62 -52.52 -25.08 -89.33
CA ILE A 62 -53.68 -24.17 -89.19
C ILE A 62 -54.32 -23.74 -90.52
N ALA A 63 -53.71 -24.05 -91.67
CA ALA A 63 -54.21 -23.61 -92.98
C ALA A 63 -55.60 -24.17 -93.31
N HIS A 64 -55.91 -25.37 -92.81
CA HIS A 64 -57.20 -26.04 -93.03
C HIS A 64 -58.33 -25.53 -92.13
N ALA A 65 -58.01 -24.70 -91.13
CA ALA A 65 -58.98 -24.08 -90.23
C ALA A 65 -59.80 -22.97 -90.90
N LEU A 66 -59.26 -22.34 -91.95
CA LEU A 66 -59.85 -21.18 -92.61
C LEU A 66 -60.27 -21.54 -94.04
N ALA A 67 -61.54 -21.30 -94.38
CA ALA A 67 -62.03 -21.56 -95.73
C ALA A 67 -61.24 -20.76 -96.81
N PRO A 68 -61.09 -21.25 -98.05
CA PRO A 68 -60.37 -20.53 -99.11
C PRO A 68 -60.92 -19.13 -99.40
N SER A 69 -62.20 -18.87 -99.13
CA SER A 69 -62.86 -17.58 -99.31
C SER A 69 -62.79 -16.64 -98.09
N ALA A 70 -62.39 -17.14 -96.92
CA ALA A 70 -62.40 -16.39 -95.67
C ALA A 70 -61.04 -15.70 -95.40
N VAL A 71 -61.09 -14.51 -94.81
CA VAL A 71 -59.89 -13.68 -94.50
C VAL A 71 -59.48 -13.82 -93.04
N ALA A 72 -60.42 -14.11 -92.14
CA ALA A 72 -60.18 -14.35 -90.72
C ALA A 72 -61.15 -15.41 -90.20
N ALA A 73 -60.77 -16.09 -89.12
CA ALA A 73 -61.65 -16.99 -88.38
C ALA A 73 -61.39 -16.80 -86.89
N LYS A 74 -62.40 -17.02 -86.06
CA LYS A 74 -62.30 -16.92 -84.61
C LYS A 74 -62.97 -18.12 -83.96
N VAL A 75 -62.28 -18.74 -83.02
CA VAL A 75 -62.83 -19.79 -82.16
C VAL A 75 -62.66 -19.35 -80.72
N ALA A 76 -63.76 -19.38 -79.96
CA ALA A 76 -63.74 -19.13 -78.53
C ALA A 76 -64.39 -20.30 -77.79
N LEU A 77 -63.75 -20.77 -76.74
CA LEU A 77 -64.25 -21.85 -75.89
C LEU A 77 -64.24 -21.38 -74.44
N VAL A 78 -65.40 -21.43 -73.80
CA VAL A 78 -65.52 -21.33 -72.35
C VAL A 78 -65.63 -22.74 -71.79
N PHE A 79 -64.81 -23.09 -70.81
CA PHE A 79 -64.78 -24.42 -70.20
C PHE A 79 -64.52 -24.33 -68.69
N GLU A 80 -64.83 -25.42 -67.99
CA GLU A 80 -64.62 -25.57 -66.55
C GLU A 80 -63.64 -26.73 -66.27
N THR A 81 -62.72 -26.56 -65.33
CA THR A 81 -61.86 -27.66 -64.86
C THR A 81 -61.42 -27.38 -63.42
N GLY A 82 -61.39 -28.41 -62.56
CA GLY A 82 -61.04 -28.26 -61.15
C GLY A 82 -61.88 -27.20 -60.39
N GLY A 83 -63.16 -27.06 -60.76
CA GLY A 83 -64.09 -26.08 -60.17
C GLY A 83 -63.86 -24.61 -60.56
N ARG A 84 -63.02 -24.36 -61.57
CA ARG A 84 -62.71 -23.01 -62.08
C ARG A 84 -63.07 -22.89 -63.55
N ARG A 85 -63.51 -21.69 -63.96
CA ARG A 85 -63.94 -21.40 -65.33
C ARG A 85 -62.91 -20.59 -66.10
N TYR A 86 -62.71 -20.98 -67.34
CA TYR A 86 -61.68 -20.45 -68.23
C TYR A 86 -62.28 -20.13 -69.60
N ALA A 87 -61.78 -19.08 -70.23
CA ALA A 87 -62.06 -18.74 -71.61
C ALA A 87 -60.77 -18.79 -72.42
N VAL A 88 -60.77 -19.54 -73.51
CA VAL A 88 -59.68 -19.55 -74.49
C VAL A 88 -60.19 -19.04 -75.83
N VAL A 89 -59.46 -18.11 -76.43
CA VAL A 89 -59.80 -17.51 -77.72
C VAL A 89 -58.62 -17.63 -78.65
N ARG A 90 -58.88 -18.12 -79.86
CA ARG A 90 -57.89 -18.17 -80.95
C ARG A 90 -58.48 -17.56 -82.21
N ALA A 91 -57.80 -16.56 -82.75
CA ALA A 91 -58.15 -15.94 -84.02
C ALA A 91 -57.06 -16.22 -85.07
N LEU A 92 -57.50 -16.57 -86.27
CA LEU A 92 -56.67 -16.79 -87.43
C LEU A 92 -56.87 -15.66 -88.44
N LYS A 93 -55.81 -15.31 -89.17
CA LYS A 93 -55.86 -14.34 -90.26
C LYS A 93 -55.07 -14.83 -91.45
N ARG A 94 -55.59 -14.57 -92.65
CA ARG A 94 -54.85 -14.75 -93.90
C ARG A 94 -54.11 -13.47 -94.26
N ASP A 95 -52.80 -13.58 -94.50
CA ASP A 95 -52.01 -12.45 -94.98
C ASP A 95 -52.24 -12.18 -96.48
N ALA A 96 -51.69 -11.08 -96.99
CA ALA A 96 -51.79 -10.70 -98.40
C ALA A 96 -51.12 -11.71 -99.37
N LYS A 97 -50.28 -12.63 -98.86
CA LYS A 97 -49.61 -13.70 -99.62
C LYS A 97 -50.38 -15.02 -99.58
N GLY A 98 -51.55 -15.05 -98.94
CA GLY A 98 -52.40 -16.23 -98.84
C GLY A 98 -52.05 -17.19 -97.69
N LYS A 99 -51.06 -16.87 -96.83
CA LYS A 99 -50.66 -17.71 -95.70
C LYS A 99 -51.53 -17.43 -94.46
N VAL A 100 -52.04 -18.50 -93.84
CA VAL A 100 -52.81 -18.42 -92.60
C VAL A 100 -51.85 -18.42 -91.41
N HIS A 101 -52.04 -17.48 -90.48
CA HIS A 101 -51.31 -17.41 -89.21
C HIS A 101 -52.27 -17.12 -88.05
N THR A 102 -51.85 -17.47 -86.84
CA THR A 102 -52.57 -17.12 -85.61
C THR A 102 -52.37 -15.64 -85.32
N ALA A 103 -53.44 -14.86 -85.43
CA ALA A 103 -53.43 -13.42 -85.17
C ALA A 103 -53.61 -13.12 -83.68
N GLU A 104 -54.36 -13.96 -82.97
CA GLU A 104 -54.61 -13.82 -81.55
C GLU A 104 -54.71 -15.20 -80.89
N ALA A 105 -54.11 -15.36 -79.71
CA ALA A 105 -54.35 -16.47 -78.81
C ALA A 105 -54.29 -15.93 -77.39
N ARG A 106 -55.35 -16.11 -76.60
CA ARG A 106 -55.39 -15.70 -75.19
C ARG A 106 -56.16 -16.71 -74.34
N LEU A 107 -55.76 -16.79 -73.08
CA LEU A 107 -56.39 -17.62 -72.06
C LEU A 107 -56.63 -16.79 -70.80
N GLU A 108 -57.88 -16.82 -70.33
CA GLU A 108 -58.38 -15.98 -69.25
C GLU A 108 -59.10 -16.85 -68.20
N GLU A 109 -58.91 -16.57 -66.92
CA GLU A 109 -59.75 -17.11 -65.85
C GLU A 109 -60.98 -16.21 -65.68
N LEU A 110 -62.17 -16.79 -65.64
CA LEU A 110 -63.44 -16.07 -65.54
C LEU A 110 -63.91 -15.95 -64.08
N VAL A 111 -64.70 -14.93 -63.79
CA VAL A 111 -65.27 -14.71 -62.46
C VAL A 111 -66.33 -15.79 -62.15
N PRO A 112 -66.20 -16.57 -61.07
CA PRO A 112 -67.13 -17.66 -60.75
C PRO A 112 -68.57 -17.21 -60.48
N SER A 113 -68.80 -15.95 -60.09
CA SER A 113 -70.12 -15.42 -59.71
C SER A 113 -71.09 -15.27 -60.88
N VAL A 114 -70.60 -15.20 -62.12
CA VAL A 114 -71.48 -15.20 -63.31
C VAL A 114 -72.02 -16.62 -63.50
N PRO A 115 -73.33 -16.86 -63.70
CA PRO A 115 -73.84 -18.21 -63.93
C PRO A 115 -73.27 -18.84 -65.21
N ALA A 116 -73.02 -20.16 -65.21
CA ALA A 116 -72.53 -20.88 -66.40
C ALA A 116 -73.50 -20.82 -67.61
N THR A 117 -74.79 -20.56 -67.35
CA THR A 117 -75.85 -20.39 -68.35
C THR A 117 -75.88 -19.00 -68.99
N ALA A 118 -75.12 -18.02 -68.47
CA ALA A 118 -75.06 -16.66 -68.99
C ALA A 118 -74.62 -16.60 -70.46
N GLY A 119 -74.95 -15.51 -71.17
CA GLY A 119 -74.55 -15.35 -72.57
C GLY A 119 -73.03 -15.41 -72.77
N LEU A 120 -72.57 -15.81 -73.96
CA LEU A 120 -71.13 -15.89 -74.26
C LEU A 120 -70.43 -14.54 -74.03
N GLU A 121 -71.06 -13.45 -74.47
CA GLU A 121 -70.52 -12.09 -74.32
C GLU A 121 -70.38 -11.68 -72.84
N GLU A 122 -71.37 -12.02 -72.02
CA GLU A 122 -71.35 -11.78 -70.57
C GLU A 122 -70.23 -12.58 -69.89
N LEU A 123 -70.12 -13.88 -70.19
CA LEU A 123 -69.06 -14.75 -69.66
C LEU A 123 -67.67 -14.24 -70.06
N MET A 124 -67.47 -13.88 -71.33
CA MET A 124 -66.17 -13.41 -71.82
C MET A 124 -65.82 -11.99 -71.33
N SER A 125 -66.79 -11.19 -70.91
CA SER A 125 -66.55 -9.88 -70.29
C SER A 125 -66.15 -9.98 -68.82
N ALA A 126 -66.54 -11.07 -68.15
CA ALA A 126 -66.29 -11.32 -66.74
C ALA A 126 -64.92 -11.99 -66.49
N VAL A 127 -63.83 -11.33 -66.91
CA VAL A 127 -62.46 -11.82 -66.71
C VAL A 127 -62.00 -11.53 -65.29
N ALA A 128 -61.60 -12.57 -64.55
CA ALA A 128 -60.98 -12.45 -63.24
C ALA A 128 -59.49 -12.11 -63.35
N ARG A 129 -58.75 -12.82 -64.22
CA ARG A 129 -57.34 -12.52 -64.55
C ARG A 129 -56.90 -13.13 -65.88
N PRO A 130 -55.99 -12.49 -66.63
CA PRO A 130 -55.31 -13.11 -67.77
C PRO A 130 -54.31 -14.17 -67.27
N LEU A 131 -54.20 -15.29 -67.98
CA LEU A 131 -53.29 -16.39 -67.63
C LEU A 131 -52.15 -16.53 -68.65
N ALA A 132 -52.45 -16.45 -69.94
CA ALA A 132 -51.44 -16.56 -71.00
C ALA A 132 -51.89 -15.89 -72.30
N GLU A 133 -50.91 -15.44 -73.09
CA GLU A 133 -51.11 -14.87 -74.43
C GLU A 133 -50.09 -15.44 -75.44
N GLY A 134 -50.46 -15.44 -76.72
CA GLY A 134 -49.59 -15.88 -77.81
C GLY A 134 -49.20 -17.36 -77.73
N ALA A 135 -47.91 -17.66 -77.85
CA ALA A 135 -47.40 -19.04 -77.87
C ALA A 135 -47.52 -19.75 -76.51
N ALA A 136 -47.59 -19.00 -75.40
CA ALA A 136 -47.67 -19.56 -74.04
C ALA A 136 -49.04 -20.20 -73.72
N VAL A 137 -50.09 -19.85 -74.48
CA VAL A 137 -51.46 -20.33 -74.24
C VAL A 137 -51.53 -21.85 -74.21
N THR A 138 -50.87 -22.54 -75.15
CA THR A 138 -50.91 -24.01 -75.20
C THR A 138 -50.25 -24.66 -73.98
N ALA A 139 -49.12 -24.13 -73.52
CA ALA A 139 -48.42 -24.65 -72.32
C ALA A 139 -49.25 -24.41 -71.04
N GLU A 140 -49.88 -23.24 -70.93
CA GLU A 140 -50.72 -22.91 -69.79
C GLU A 140 -52.03 -23.71 -69.79
N VAL A 141 -52.63 -23.96 -70.97
CA VAL A 141 -53.77 -24.89 -71.10
C VAL A 141 -53.36 -26.29 -70.64
N GLN A 142 -52.21 -26.82 -71.07
CA GLN A 142 -51.71 -28.12 -70.62
C GLN A 142 -51.53 -28.19 -69.10
N ARG A 143 -51.03 -27.12 -68.48
CA ARG A 143 -50.88 -27.01 -67.03
C ARG A 143 -52.22 -27.03 -66.30
N ILE A 144 -53.24 -26.38 -66.87
CA ILE A 144 -54.59 -26.25 -66.28
C ILE A 144 -55.43 -27.51 -66.49
N THR A 145 -55.35 -28.14 -67.67
CA THR A 145 -56.07 -29.39 -67.96
C THR A 145 -55.33 -30.62 -67.45
N GLY A 146 -54.04 -30.49 -67.12
CA GLY A 146 -53.18 -31.60 -66.67
C GLY A 146 -52.80 -32.57 -67.78
N LEU A 147 -53.12 -32.28 -69.04
CA LEU A 147 -52.92 -33.18 -70.17
C LEU A 147 -52.26 -32.49 -71.36
N GLU A 148 -51.21 -33.12 -71.88
CA GLU A 148 -50.67 -32.82 -73.20
C GLU A 148 -51.69 -33.13 -74.32
N TYR A 149 -51.53 -32.47 -75.47
CA TYR A 149 -52.43 -32.62 -76.62
C TYR A 149 -52.61 -34.08 -77.05
N ARG A 150 -51.51 -34.84 -77.18
CA ARG A 150 -51.54 -36.26 -77.59
C ARG A 150 -52.40 -37.11 -76.65
N PHE A 151 -52.33 -36.84 -75.35
CA PHE A 151 -53.06 -37.58 -74.33
C PHE A 151 -54.51 -37.12 -74.22
N PHE A 152 -54.77 -35.83 -74.44
CA PHE A 152 -56.13 -35.31 -74.57
C PHE A 152 -56.90 -36.00 -75.70
N THR A 153 -56.25 -36.24 -76.85
CA THR A 153 -56.83 -36.99 -77.98
C THR A 153 -56.86 -38.51 -77.81
N GLN A 154 -56.39 -39.02 -76.68
CA GLN A 154 -56.47 -40.44 -76.31
C GLN A 154 -57.45 -40.70 -75.17
N CYS A 155 -57.70 -39.70 -74.31
CA CYS A 155 -58.48 -39.85 -73.09
C CYS A 155 -59.81 -39.08 -73.10
N VAL A 156 -59.85 -37.90 -73.74
CA VAL A 156 -61.01 -36.98 -73.70
C VAL A 156 -61.74 -36.92 -75.04
N VAL A 157 -60.99 -36.84 -76.14
CA VAL A 157 -61.55 -36.86 -77.50
C VAL A 157 -61.06 -38.12 -78.17
N LEU A 158 -61.97 -39.00 -78.58
CA LEU A 158 -61.65 -40.21 -79.34
C LEU A 158 -62.02 -40.01 -80.81
N PRO A 159 -61.09 -39.57 -81.67
CA PRO A 159 -61.36 -39.28 -83.08
C PRO A 159 -61.50 -40.56 -83.92
N GLN A 160 -62.22 -40.44 -85.03
CA GLN A 160 -62.47 -41.55 -85.97
C GLN A 160 -61.18 -42.30 -86.36
N GLY A 161 -61.15 -43.61 -86.12
CA GLY A 161 -60.07 -44.52 -86.52
C GLY A 161 -58.86 -44.57 -85.57
N ARG A 162 -58.89 -43.89 -84.42
CA ARG A 162 -57.79 -43.86 -83.43
C ARG A 162 -58.17 -44.35 -82.03
N PHE A 163 -59.32 -45.02 -81.91
CA PHE A 163 -59.88 -45.52 -80.65
C PHE A 163 -58.91 -46.44 -79.87
N ALA A 164 -58.09 -47.23 -80.57
CA ALA A 164 -57.22 -48.23 -79.97
C ALA A 164 -55.82 -47.73 -79.60
N GLU A 165 -55.51 -46.44 -79.77
CA GLU A 165 -54.14 -45.93 -79.58
C GLU A 165 -53.61 -46.20 -78.17
N PHE A 166 -54.42 -46.00 -77.13
CA PHE A 166 -54.01 -46.28 -75.75
C PHE A 166 -53.86 -47.79 -75.47
N LEU A 167 -54.76 -48.62 -76.03
CA LEU A 167 -54.70 -50.09 -75.94
C LEU A 167 -53.43 -50.66 -76.60
N HIS A 168 -52.88 -49.97 -77.59
CA HIS A 168 -51.73 -50.42 -78.36
C HIS A 168 -50.42 -49.69 -78.03
N ALA A 169 -50.48 -48.67 -77.17
CA ALA A 169 -49.34 -47.86 -76.73
C ALA A 169 -48.27 -48.71 -76.02
N GLN A 170 -47.00 -48.34 -76.19
CA GLN A 170 -45.90 -49.06 -75.54
C GLN A 170 -45.96 -48.90 -74.01
N PRO A 171 -45.44 -49.86 -73.22
CA PRO A 171 -45.43 -49.75 -71.76
C PRO A 171 -44.85 -48.43 -71.24
N ARG A 172 -43.79 -47.90 -71.88
CA ARG A 172 -43.20 -46.60 -71.52
C ARG A 172 -44.14 -45.43 -71.78
N GLU A 173 -44.82 -45.41 -72.93
CA GLU A 173 -45.78 -44.34 -73.27
C GLU A 173 -46.98 -44.32 -72.32
N ARG A 174 -47.43 -45.51 -71.89
CA ARG A 174 -48.49 -45.66 -70.87
C ARG A 174 -48.01 -45.22 -69.49
N GLN A 175 -46.76 -45.54 -69.15
CA GLN A 175 -46.14 -45.08 -67.91
C GLN A 175 -46.02 -43.55 -67.89
N ASP A 176 -45.56 -42.92 -68.97
CA ASP A 176 -45.43 -41.46 -69.07
C ASP A 176 -46.78 -40.76 -68.89
N LEU A 177 -47.85 -41.32 -69.49
CA LEU A 177 -49.22 -40.83 -69.29
C LEU A 177 -49.65 -40.95 -67.82
N LEU A 178 -49.42 -42.10 -67.18
CA LEU A 178 -49.76 -42.29 -65.76
C LEU A 178 -48.97 -41.36 -64.85
N VAL A 179 -47.67 -41.12 -65.11
CA VAL A 179 -46.86 -40.15 -64.35
C VAL A 179 -47.46 -38.73 -64.44
N GLN A 180 -47.91 -38.31 -65.62
CA GLN A 180 -48.56 -37.00 -65.81
C GLN A 180 -49.91 -36.91 -65.09
N LEU A 181 -50.64 -38.01 -64.98
CA LEU A 181 -51.93 -38.06 -64.28
C LEU A 181 -51.77 -38.07 -62.74
N LEU A 182 -50.71 -38.72 -62.23
CA LEU A 182 -50.48 -38.98 -60.80
C LEU A 182 -49.73 -37.89 -60.03
N ASP A 183 -49.33 -36.79 -60.67
CA ASP A 183 -48.64 -35.65 -60.04
C ASP A 183 -47.37 -36.04 -59.25
N ALA A 184 -46.55 -36.92 -59.83
CA ALA A 184 -45.36 -37.46 -59.17
C ALA A 184 -44.27 -36.41 -58.84
N GLU A 185 -44.38 -35.18 -59.35
CA GLU A 185 -43.46 -34.07 -59.09
C GLU A 185 -43.28 -33.73 -57.60
N VAL A 186 -44.31 -33.98 -56.78
CA VAL A 186 -44.27 -33.74 -55.33
C VAL A 186 -43.18 -34.58 -54.66
N TYR A 187 -42.96 -35.82 -55.11
CA TYR A 187 -41.98 -36.72 -54.51
C TYR A 187 -40.54 -36.31 -54.82
N GLU A 188 -40.31 -35.70 -55.99
CA GLU A 188 -39.01 -35.12 -56.34
C GLU A 188 -38.68 -33.90 -55.43
N GLN A 189 -39.67 -33.08 -55.08
CA GLN A 189 -39.48 -31.98 -54.12
C GLN A 189 -39.13 -32.49 -52.71
N VAL A 190 -39.82 -33.55 -52.24
CA VAL A 190 -39.51 -34.20 -50.96
C VAL A 190 -38.08 -34.74 -50.96
N ARG A 191 -37.65 -35.38 -52.06
CA ARG A 191 -36.28 -35.87 -52.22
C ARG A 191 -35.25 -34.76 -52.11
N GLN A 192 -35.47 -33.64 -52.81
CA GLN A 192 -34.55 -32.48 -52.76
C GLN A 192 -34.45 -31.92 -51.34
N ARG A 193 -35.58 -31.86 -50.62
CA ARG A 193 -35.58 -31.40 -49.23
C ARG A 193 -34.82 -32.35 -48.30
N ALA A 194 -34.98 -33.65 -48.47
CA ALA A 194 -34.25 -34.66 -47.71
C ALA A 194 -32.72 -34.55 -47.92
N VAL A 195 -32.25 -34.28 -49.15
CA VAL A 195 -30.82 -34.04 -49.42
C VAL A 195 -30.30 -32.79 -48.70
N GLN A 196 -31.08 -31.70 -48.67
CA GLN A 196 -30.69 -30.49 -47.95
C GLN A 196 -30.60 -30.73 -46.44
N GLU A 197 -31.56 -31.47 -45.88
CA GLU A 197 -31.60 -31.80 -44.46
C GLU A 197 -30.44 -32.73 -44.05
N GLU A 198 -30.10 -33.71 -44.90
CA GLU A 198 -28.93 -34.58 -44.71
C GLU A 198 -27.63 -33.79 -44.60
N GLY A 199 -27.39 -32.87 -45.55
CA GLY A 199 -26.18 -32.04 -45.55
C GLY A 199 -26.09 -31.12 -44.33
N ALA A 200 -27.21 -30.50 -43.93
CA ALA A 200 -27.26 -29.61 -42.76
C ALA A 200 -27.01 -30.37 -41.45
N ALA A 201 -27.69 -31.51 -41.26
CA ALA A 201 -27.54 -32.35 -40.07
C ALA A 201 -26.13 -32.96 -39.98
N ALA A 202 -25.55 -33.42 -41.10
CA ALA A 202 -24.19 -33.96 -41.13
C ALA A 202 -23.12 -32.92 -40.75
N GLN A 203 -23.27 -31.66 -41.21
CA GLN A 203 -22.38 -30.57 -40.79
C GLN A 203 -22.53 -30.25 -39.30
N ALA A 204 -23.77 -30.18 -38.80
CA ALA A 204 -24.03 -29.93 -37.39
C ALA A 204 -23.45 -31.03 -36.48
N ALA A 205 -23.59 -32.30 -36.86
CA ALA A 205 -22.99 -33.44 -36.20
C ALA A 205 -21.46 -33.35 -36.17
N THR A 206 -20.84 -33.03 -37.31
CA THR A 206 -19.37 -32.87 -37.42
C THR A 206 -18.87 -31.76 -36.49
N PHE A 207 -19.53 -30.61 -36.49
CA PHE A 207 -19.18 -29.49 -35.61
C PHE A 207 -19.32 -29.85 -34.13
N ALA A 208 -20.39 -30.56 -33.76
CA ALA A 208 -20.59 -31.03 -32.38
C ALA A 208 -19.46 -31.99 -31.95
N ARG A 209 -19.06 -32.93 -32.83
CA ARG A 209 -17.94 -33.86 -32.59
C ARG A 209 -16.59 -33.15 -32.45
N GLU A 210 -16.30 -32.17 -33.30
CA GLU A 210 -15.05 -31.41 -33.21
C GLU A 210 -14.94 -30.63 -31.90
N ARG A 211 -16.05 -30.05 -31.43
CA ARG A 211 -16.11 -29.39 -30.12
C ARG A 211 -15.96 -30.38 -28.97
N LEU A 212 -16.60 -31.54 -29.06
CA LEU A 212 -16.49 -32.63 -28.09
C LEU A 212 -15.02 -33.10 -27.94
N ALA A 213 -14.31 -33.25 -29.07
CA ALA A 213 -12.92 -33.68 -29.07
C ALA A 213 -11.97 -32.71 -28.31
N ARG A 214 -12.30 -31.41 -28.24
CA ARG A 214 -11.55 -30.42 -27.45
C ARG A 214 -11.75 -30.55 -25.94
N LEU A 215 -12.74 -31.34 -25.50
CA LEU A 215 -13.08 -31.59 -24.10
C LEU A 215 -12.78 -33.05 -23.71
N ALA A 216 -11.99 -33.78 -24.51
CA ALA A 216 -11.70 -35.19 -24.29
C ALA A 216 -10.96 -35.46 -22.98
N ASP A 217 -10.29 -34.46 -22.41
CA ASP A 217 -9.60 -34.50 -21.12
C ASP A 217 -10.54 -34.32 -19.91
N ALA A 218 -11.81 -33.98 -20.13
CA ALA A 218 -12.83 -33.82 -19.09
C ALA A 218 -13.68 -35.08 -18.94
N ASP A 219 -13.02 -36.20 -18.63
CA ASP A 219 -13.65 -37.49 -18.40
C ASP A 219 -13.94 -37.75 -16.91
N GLU A 220 -14.51 -38.92 -16.63
CA GLU A 220 -14.82 -39.33 -15.25
C GLU A 220 -13.56 -39.52 -14.40
N ALA A 221 -12.46 -39.99 -15.00
CA ALA A 221 -11.21 -40.19 -14.30
C ALA A 221 -10.59 -38.85 -13.88
N ALA A 222 -10.66 -37.81 -14.72
CA ALA A 222 -10.23 -36.46 -14.43
C ALA A 222 -11.04 -35.82 -13.30
N GLU A 223 -12.36 -36.05 -13.26
CA GLU A 223 -13.22 -35.57 -12.17
C GLU A 223 -12.85 -36.25 -10.84
N GLN A 224 -12.75 -37.58 -10.83
CA GLN A 224 -12.35 -38.36 -9.65
C GLN A 224 -10.96 -37.96 -9.15
N ALA A 225 -10.00 -37.75 -10.05
CA ALA A 225 -8.66 -37.30 -9.69
C ALA A 225 -8.67 -35.89 -9.07
N ALA A 226 -9.45 -34.96 -9.63
CA ALA A 226 -9.59 -33.61 -9.07
C ALA A 226 -10.30 -33.60 -7.71
N GLU A 227 -11.31 -34.46 -7.52
CA GLU A 227 -12.03 -34.61 -6.26
C GLU A 227 -11.18 -35.27 -5.16
N ALA A 228 -10.44 -36.33 -5.51
CA ALA A 228 -9.47 -36.96 -4.61
C ALA A 228 -8.39 -35.96 -4.17
N ARG A 229 -7.89 -35.15 -5.12
CA ARG A 229 -6.91 -34.09 -4.84
C ARG A 229 -7.46 -33.03 -3.88
N LEU A 230 -8.69 -32.55 -4.11
CA LEU A 230 -9.34 -31.59 -3.22
C LEU A 230 -9.55 -32.15 -1.81
N THR A 231 -9.98 -33.42 -1.72
CA THR A 231 -10.19 -34.11 -0.44
C THR A 231 -8.88 -34.23 0.35
N SER A 232 -7.80 -34.64 -0.33
CA SER A 232 -6.45 -34.72 0.25
C SER A 232 -5.96 -33.34 0.72
N LEU A 233 -6.15 -32.27 -0.05
CA LEU A 233 -5.75 -30.92 0.34
C LEU A 233 -6.58 -30.35 1.50
N ARG A 234 -7.87 -30.68 1.60
CA ARG A 234 -8.70 -30.30 2.76
C ARG A 234 -8.27 -31.00 4.04
N ALA A 235 -7.91 -32.28 3.95
CA ALA A 235 -7.35 -33.01 5.08
C ALA A 235 -6.00 -32.42 5.51
N LEU A 236 -5.16 -32.05 4.55
CA LEU A 236 -3.91 -31.34 4.80
C LEU A 236 -4.13 -29.98 5.48
N ASP A 237 -5.09 -29.18 5.00
CA ASP A 237 -5.42 -27.87 5.56
C ASP A 237 -5.81 -27.96 7.03
N GLU A 238 -6.66 -28.93 7.40
CA GLU A 238 -7.05 -29.15 8.79
C GLU A 238 -5.85 -29.51 9.67
N GLN A 239 -5.00 -30.42 9.20
CA GLN A 239 -3.80 -30.83 9.93
C GLN A 239 -2.81 -29.66 10.10
N VAL A 240 -2.51 -28.97 9.01
CA VAL A 240 -1.58 -27.83 8.99
C VAL A 240 -2.12 -26.73 9.90
N ARG A 241 -3.42 -26.43 9.90
CA ARG A 241 -4.00 -25.43 10.81
C ARG A 241 -3.71 -25.76 12.28
N GLY A 242 -3.89 -27.01 12.70
CA GLY A 242 -3.54 -27.46 14.05
C GLY A 242 -2.05 -27.34 14.39
N ASP A 243 -1.17 -27.64 13.44
CA ASP A 243 0.28 -27.44 13.63
C ASP A 243 0.64 -25.95 13.72
N LEU A 244 0.03 -25.11 12.89
CA LEU A 244 0.25 -23.66 12.89
C LEU A 244 -0.23 -23.02 14.20
N ASP A 245 -1.32 -23.52 14.78
CA ASP A 245 -1.77 -23.13 16.13
C ASP A 245 -0.73 -23.50 17.19
N THR A 246 -0.19 -24.72 17.12
CA THR A 246 0.86 -25.20 18.02
C THR A 246 2.16 -24.40 17.85
N LEU A 247 2.49 -24.02 16.62
CA LEU A 247 3.66 -23.19 16.31
C LEU A 247 3.49 -21.78 16.91
N ARG A 248 2.29 -21.19 16.81
CA ARG A 248 1.96 -19.89 17.42
C ARG A 248 2.08 -19.94 18.95
N SER A 249 1.50 -20.95 19.60
CA SER A 249 1.60 -21.10 21.06
C SER A 249 3.04 -21.35 21.51
N THR A 250 3.83 -22.11 20.74
CA THR A 250 5.26 -22.33 21.02
C THR A 250 6.06 -21.03 20.87
N ALA A 251 5.75 -20.20 19.88
CA ALA A 251 6.39 -18.89 19.72
C ALA A 251 6.08 -17.92 20.88
N GLU A 252 4.85 -17.97 21.43
CA GLU A 252 4.48 -17.25 22.66
C GLU A 252 5.24 -17.79 23.89
N GLU A 253 5.35 -19.11 24.02
CA GLU A 253 6.14 -19.75 25.07
C GLU A 253 7.60 -19.29 25.02
N ILE A 254 8.24 -19.31 23.83
CA ILE A 254 9.63 -18.87 23.63
C ILE A 254 9.80 -17.41 24.10
N ARG A 255 8.89 -16.49 23.73
CA ARG A 255 8.96 -15.09 24.15
C ARG A 255 8.89 -14.94 25.67
N ARG A 256 7.97 -15.65 26.32
CA ARG A 256 7.86 -15.64 27.79
C ARG A 256 9.15 -16.15 28.45
N LEU A 257 9.66 -17.29 28.00
CA LEU A 257 10.89 -17.89 28.52
C LEU A 257 12.11 -16.99 28.28
N ALA A 258 12.19 -16.31 27.14
CA ALA A 258 13.27 -15.37 26.85
C ALA A 258 13.27 -14.15 27.79
N ALA A 259 12.08 -13.64 28.16
CA ALA A 259 11.94 -12.56 29.14
C ALA A 259 12.31 -13.01 30.57
N GLU A 260 11.90 -14.24 30.96
CA GLU A 260 12.31 -14.86 32.23
C GLU A 260 13.83 -15.02 32.29
N ARG A 261 14.44 -15.51 31.21
CA ARG A 261 15.90 -15.65 31.08
C ARG A 261 16.62 -14.31 31.21
N GLU A 262 16.17 -13.27 30.52
CA GLU A 262 16.80 -11.94 30.60
C GLU A 262 16.72 -11.37 32.02
N THR A 263 15.61 -11.61 32.72
CA THR A 263 15.47 -11.25 34.13
C THR A 263 16.50 -11.98 34.99
N ALA A 264 16.67 -13.30 34.81
CA ALA A 264 17.69 -14.08 35.51
C ALA A 264 19.12 -13.60 35.20
N ARG A 265 19.42 -13.27 33.94
CA ARG A 265 20.72 -12.70 33.53
C ARG A 265 21.05 -11.41 34.27
N ARG A 266 20.08 -10.49 34.39
CA ARG A 266 20.25 -9.22 35.11
C ARG A 266 20.54 -9.44 36.60
N ARG A 267 19.89 -10.42 37.23
CA ARG A 267 20.15 -10.78 38.64
C ARG A 267 21.57 -11.29 38.86
N VAL A 268 22.03 -12.20 37.99
CA VAL A 268 23.42 -12.71 38.02
C VAL A 268 24.41 -11.56 37.81
N ALA A 269 24.15 -10.67 36.84
CA ALA A 269 25.00 -9.51 36.57
C ALA A 269 25.11 -8.56 37.78
N ALA A 270 23.99 -8.25 38.42
CA ALA A 270 23.95 -7.42 39.63
C ALA A 270 24.81 -8.03 40.75
N LEU A 271 24.70 -9.33 41.00
CA LEU A 271 25.52 -10.03 42.00
C LEU A 271 27.01 -9.99 41.64
N THR A 272 27.38 -10.22 40.38
CA THR A 272 28.80 -10.20 39.95
C THR A 272 29.47 -8.82 40.06
N SER A 273 28.67 -7.74 40.08
CA SER A 273 29.19 -6.37 40.15
C SER A 273 29.62 -5.94 41.56
N LEU A 274 29.20 -6.66 42.61
CA LEU A 274 29.55 -6.34 43.99
C LEU A 274 31.02 -6.69 44.28
N ALA A 275 31.81 -5.70 44.73
CA ALA A 275 33.19 -5.91 45.16
C ALA A 275 33.55 -5.00 46.34
N MET A 276 34.30 -5.53 47.32
CA MET A 276 34.79 -4.76 48.46
C MET A 276 35.95 -3.84 48.04
N PRO A 277 35.93 -2.55 48.40
CA PRO A 277 37.06 -1.65 48.17
C PRO A 277 38.33 -2.12 48.91
N ALA A 278 39.49 -2.05 48.26
CA ALA A 278 40.76 -2.58 48.77
C ALA A 278 41.25 -1.97 50.10
N GLU A 279 40.75 -0.80 50.47
CA GLU A 279 41.16 -0.02 51.64
C GLU A 279 40.43 -0.41 52.92
N VAL A 280 39.29 -1.11 52.80
CA VAL A 280 38.43 -1.48 53.94
C VAL A 280 39.14 -2.38 54.97
N PRO A 281 39.93 -3.41 54.59
CA PRO A 281 40.52 -4.33 55.56
C PRO A 281 41.49 -3.69 56.57
N THR A 282 42.17 -2.59 56.21
CA THR A 282 43.20 -1.96 57.07
C THR A 282 42.72 -0.66 57.74
N LEU A 283 41.55 -0.14 57.35
CA LEU A 283 41.04 1.16 57.80
C LEU A 283 40.77 1.23 59.32
N ALA A 284 40.24 0.17 59.92
CA ALA A 284 39.98 0.15 61.36
C ALA A 284 41.29 0.25 62.20
N GLN A 285 42.39 -0.28 61.67
CA GLN A 285 43.70 -0.17 62.32
C GLN A 285 44.28 1.24 62.18
N THR A 286 44.16 1.86 61.01
CA THR A 286 44.68 3.21 60.76
C THR A 286 43.93 4.29 61.54
N VAL A 287 42.60 4.18 61.66
CA VAL A 287 41.77 5.08 62.51
C VAL A 287 42.19 4.99 63.99
N ARG A 288 42.38 3.78 64.52
CA ARG A 288 42.81 3.58 65.92
C ARG A 288 44.19 4.17 66.19
N ALA A 289 45.13 4.04 65.25
CA ALA A 289 46.47 4.61 65.38
C ALA A 289 46.43 6.16 65.41
N ALA A 290 45.67 6.80 64.52
CA ALA A 290 45.52 8.25 64.50
C ALA A 290 44.87 8.80 65.77
N ALA A 291 43.86 8.11 66.32
CA ALA A 291 43.24 8.49 67.59
C ALA A 291 44.21 8.40 68.79
N ALA A 292 45.16 7.46 68.76
CA ALA A 292 46.20 7.36 69.78
C ALA A 292 47.22 8.51 69.69
N GLU A 293 47.62 8.91 68.47
CA GLU A 293 48.49 10.07 68.24
C GLU A 293 47.88 11.37 68.78
N VAL A 294 46.58 11.60 68.57
CA VAL A 294 45.86 12.77 69.10
C VAL A 294 45.92 12.82 70.63
N ARG A 295 45.67 11.69 71.31
CA ARG A 295 45.71 11.63 72.77
C ARG A 295 47.10 11.95 73.32
N ALA A 296 48.15 11.42 72.69
CA ALA A 296 49.53 11.67 73.11
C ALA A 296 49.90 13.16 72.98
N HIS A 297 49.62 13.78 71.83
CA HIS A 297 49.93 15.20 71.62
C HIS A 297 49.07 16.16 72.44
N ALA A 298 47.86 15.76 72.84
CA ALA A 298 47.01 16.55 73.73
C ALA A 298 47.65 16.68 75.12
N ALA A 299 48.11 15.56 75.68
CA ALA A 299 48.81 15.55 76.97
C ALA A 299 50.10 16.40 76.95
N ASP A 300 50.89 16.32 75.87
CA ASP A 300 52.10 17.12 75.70
C ASP A 300 51.81 18.64 75.66
N ALA A 301 50.72 19.04 74.99
CA ALA A 301 50.34 20.44 74.86
C ALA A 301 49.83 21.05 76.17
N GLU A 302 49.10 20.27 76.98
CA GLU A 302 48.65 20.70 78.31
C GLU A 302 49.81 20.94 79.27
N LEU A 303 50.79 20.02 79.29
CA LEU A 303 51.98 20.15 80.15
C LEU A 303 52.80 21.40 79.81
N ALA A 304 53.08 21.63 78.53
CA ALA A 304 53.87 22.77 78.09
C ALA A 304 53.18 24.13 78.38
N ALA A 305 51.85 24.18 78.30
CA ALA A 305 51.08 25.38 78.66
C ALA A 305 51.15 25.71 80.16
N ALA A 306 51.14 24.69 81.03
CA ALA A 306 51.25 24.88 82.47
C ALA A 306 52.65 25.40 82.89
N GLU A 307 53.70 24.95 82.21
CA GLU A 307 55.08 25.45 82.44
C GLU A 307 55.28 26.88 81.96
N GLU A 308 54.69 27.24 80.80
CA GLU A 308 54.65 28.61 80.26
C GLU A 308 54.07 29.57 81.31
N GLN A 309 52.88 29.28 81.84
CA GLN A 309 52.20 30.15 82.82
C GLN A 309 53.03 30.38 84.09
N ARG A 310 53.61 29.33 84.68
CA ARG A 310 54.41 29.44 85.92
C ARG A 310 55.61 30.37 85.75
N ALA A 311 56.25 30.37 84.58
CA ALA A 311 57.41 31.21 84.32
C ALA A 311 57.03 32.68 84.07
N GLU A 312 55.83 32.96 83.58
CA GLU A 312 55.31 34.34 83.48
C GLU A 312 54.98 34.92 84.86
N ASP A 313 54.37 34.11 85.72
CA ASP A 313 54.03 34.52 87.10
C ASP A 313 55.31 34.85 87.92
N GLU A 314 56.37 34.05 87.78
CA GLU A 314 57.68 34.30 88.41
C GLU A 314 58.32 35.63 87.94
N LEU A 315 58.21 35.96 86.65
CA LEU A 315 58.76 37.20 86.10
C LEU A 315 58.00 38.44 86.60
N ALA A 316 56.68 38.34 86.76
CA ALA A 316 55.84 39.44 87.23
C ALA A 316 56.10 39.82 88.70
N ALA A 317 56.74 38.95 89.49
CA ALA A 317 57.00 39.17 90.91
C ALA A 317 58.30 39.95 91.22
N LEU A 318 59.11 40.32 90.21
CA LEU A 318 60.40 40.99 90.38
C LEU A 318 60.31 42.53 90.21
N ASP A 319 61.29 43.25 90.77
CA ASP A 319 61.38 44.72 90.71
C ASP A 319 61.54 45.23 89.26
N ASP A 320 61.00 46.43 88.98
CA ASP A 320 61.15 47.08 87.66
C ASP A 320 62.62 47.44 87.38
N PRO A 321 63.20 46.96 86.26
CA PRO A 321 64.59 47.25 85.88
C PRO A 321 64.93 48.74 85.77
N GLY A 322 63.98 49.57 85.34
CA GLY A 322 64.16 51.01 85.16
C GLY A 322 64.31 51.74 86.49
N VAL A 323 63.54 51.33 87.51
CA VAL A 323 63.63 51.89 88.87
C VAL A 323 64.97 51.56 89.53
N LEU A 324 65.49 50.34 89.33
CA LEU A 324 66.79 49.93 89.89
C LEU A 324 67.96 50.74 89.29
N MET A 325 67.92 50.98 87.97
CA MET A 325 68.98 51.75 87.27
C MET A 325 69.01 53.24 87.68
N ASP A 326 67.86 53.86 87.94
CA ASP A 326 67.79 55.28 88.32
C ASP A 326 68.42 55.56 89.70
N ARG A 327 68.26 54.62 90.64
CA ARG A 327 68.83 54.70 91.99
C ARG A 327 70.37 54.64 91.97
N LEU A 328 70.95 53.74 91.17
CA LEU A 328 72.40 53.63 90.98
C LEU A 328 73.03 54.94 90.52
N ARG A 329 72.41 55.63 89.56
CA ARG A 329 72.90 56.92 89.02
C ARG A 329 72.98 58.03 90.08
N THR A 330 72.05 58.05 91.02
CA THR A 330 71.98 59.10 92.05
C THR A 330 73.07 58.94 93.12
N ILE A 331 73.48 57.69 93.42
CA ILE A 331 74.60 57.39 94.32
C ILE A 331 75.90 58.00 93.76
N GLU A 332 76.16 57.82 92.47
CA GLU A 332 77.37 58.30 91.79
C GLU A 332 77.50 59.83 91.79
N GLU A 333 76.37 60.55 91.71
CA GLU A 333 76.37 62.02 91.74
C GLU A 333 76.74 62.57 93.13
N HIS A 334 76.35 61.89 94.20
CA HIS A 334 76.64 62.33 95.57
C HIS A 334 78.14 62.27 95.91
N GLU A 335 78.80 61.16 95.59
CA GLU A 335 80.23 60.94 95.85
C GLU A 335 81.12 62.03 95.21
N ARG A 336 80.75 62.43 93.99
CA ARG A 336 81.46 63.45 93.23
C ARG A 336 81.46 64.81 93.93
N VAL A 337 80.32 65.23 94.47
CA VAL A 337 80.15 66.56 95.10
C VAL A 337 80.86 66.66 96.45
N VAL A 338 80.82 65.59 97.26
CA VAL A 338 81.48 65.54 98.57
C VAL A 338 83.00 65.64 98.42
N THR A 339 83.56 64.98 97.40
CA THR A 339 84.99 65.02 97.10
C THR A 339 85.47 66.43 96.72
N GLU A 340 84.68 67.17 95.96
CA GLU A 340 85.00 68.53 95.50
C GLU A 340 84.99 69.55 96.65
N LEU A 341 84.02 69.45 97.57
CA LEU A 341 83.90 70.30 98.75
C LEU A 341 85.17 70.28 99.63
N ARG A 342 85.64 69.08 99.98
CA ARG A 342 86.80 68.89 100.87
C ARG A 342 88.06 69.57 100.33
N SER A 343 88.25 69.55 99.01
CA SER A 343 89.41 70.19 98.35
C SER A 343 89.44 71.71 98.52
N VAL A 344 88.27 72.36 98.48
CA VAL A 344 88.16 73.83 98.55
C VAL A 344 88.34 74.34 99.98
N GLU A 345 87.81 73.64 100.97
CA GLU A 345 87.97 73.99 102.40
C GLU A 345 89.44 74.00 102.84
N GLU A 346 90.22 72.99 102.43
CA GLU A 346 91.66 72.91 102.72
C GLU A 346 92.45 74.08 102.09
N ARG A 347 92.02 74.58 100.93
CA ARG A 347 92.67 75.74 100.29
C ARG A 347 92.36 77.04 101.03
N ALA A 348 91.10 77.25 101.45
CA ALA A 348 90.68 78.43 102.20
C ALA A 348 91.41 78.55 103.55
N ALA A 349 91.55 77.43 104.28
CA ALA A 349 92.24 77.40 105.57
C ALA A 349 93.71 77.84 105.47
N ARG A 350 94.41 77.42 104.40
CA ARG A 350 95.83 77.76 104.17
C ARG A 350 96.05 79.25 103.91
N THR A 351 95.19 79.88 103.12
CA THR A 351 95.32 81.32 102.78
C THR A 351 95.00 82.21 103.97
N ARG A 352 93.98 81.84 104.76
CA ARG A 352 93.62 82.57 105.99
C ARG A 352 94.78 82.66 107.00
N ALA A 353 95.52 81.57 107.17
CA ALA A 353 96.65 81.53 108.13
C ALA A 353 97.81 82.48 107.76
N GLY A 354 97.95 82.89 106.49
CA GLY A 354 99.04 83.77 106.04
C GLY A 354 98.83 85.28 106.25
N LEU A 355 97.64 85.70 106.68
CA LEU A 355 97.23 87.11 106.76
C LEU A 355 97.77 87.87 107.99
N GLU A 356 97.84 87.18 109.13
CA GLU A 356 98.32 87.74 110.40
C GLU A 356 99.73 88.38 110.27
N PRO A 357 100.77 87.66 109.80
CA PRO A 357 102.13 88.21 109.74
C PRO A 357 102.28 89.38 108.75
N LEU A 358 101.49 89.39 107.67
CA LEU A 358 101.48 90.50 106.71
C LEU A 358 100.90 91.78 107.32
N THR A 359 99.91 91.63 108.21
CA THR A 359 99.26 92.74 108.90
C THR A 359 100.19 93.42 109.90
N GLU A 360 100.91 92.63 110.70
CA GLU A 360 101.90 93.14 111.66
C GLU A 360 103.05 93.87 110.97
N ARG A 361 103.58 93.29 109.87
CA ARG A 361 104.68 93.87 109.09
C ARG A 361 104.34 95.28 108.56
N ALA A 362 103.12 95.48 108.07
CA ALA A 362 102.68 96.78 107.56
C ALA A 362 102.62 97.85 108.68
N ARG A 363 102.08 97.50 109.85
CA ARG A 363 101.99 98.42 111.01
C ARG A 363 103.36 98.87 111.51
N ALA A 364 104.32 97.96 111.57
CA ALA A 364 105.68 98.27 112.04
C ALA A 364 106.37 99.30 111.14
N LEU A 365 106.25 99.15 109.81
CA LEU A 365 106.86 100.05 108.84
C LEU A 365 106.20 101.44 108.79
N ASP A 366 104.88 101.50 109.02
CA ASP A 366 104.17 102.78 109.16
C ASP A 366 104.65 103.59 110.37
N THR A 367 104.96 102.91 111.48
CA THR A 367 105.47 103.55 112.70
C THR A 367 106.87 104.13 112.48
N ALA A 368 107.76 103.37 111.85
CA ALA A 368 109.14 103.81 111.55
C ALA A 368 109.19 105.03 110.60
N LEU A 369 108.25 105.13 109.66
CA LEU A 369 108.13 106.29 108.79
C LEU A 369 107.80 107.57 109.57
N ALA A 370 106.85 107.50 110.52
CA ALA A 370 106.45 108.65 111.32
C ALA A 370 107.62 109.19 112.18
N GLU A 371 108.39 108.30 112.80
CA GLU A 371 109.56 108.66 113.60
C GLU A 371 110.64 109.39 112.77
N ALA A 372 110.89 108.91 111.55
CA ALA A 372 111.87 109.51 110.65
C ALA A 372 111.48 110.95 110.23
N GLU A 373 110.19 111.20 110.02
CA GLU A 373 109.69 112.52 109.60
C GLU A 373 109.86 113.57 110.71
N GLU A 374 109.51 113.20 111.94
CA GLU A 374 109.62 114.05 113.14
C GLU A 374 111.07 114.44 113.46
N ALA A 375 112.03 113.53 113.26
CA ALA A 375 113.46 113.80 113.47
C ALA A 375 114.00 114.86 112.50
N ARG A 376 113.55 114.82 111.23
CA ARG A 376 113.94 115.77 110.19
C ARG A 376 113.36 117.17 110.45
N ASP A 377 112.15 117.27 110.99
CA ASP A 377 111.53 118.56 111.30
C ASP A 377 112.22 119.25 112.49
N ARG A 378 112.57 118.51 113.54
CA ARG A 378 113.35 119.03 114.69
C ARG A 378 114.68 119.68 114.29
N LEU A 379 115.40 119.08 113.33
CA LEU A 379 116.69 119.62 112.86
C LEU A 379 116.54 120.91 112.05
N ARG A 380 115.40 121.09 111.37
CA ARG A 380 115.11 122.27 110.55
C ARG A 380 114.89 123.51 111.42
N ASP A 381 114.12 123.36 112.49
CA ASP A 381 113.79 124.47 113.41
C ASP A 381 115.03 125.01 114.15
N ALA A 382 115.99 124.14 114.48
CA ALA A 382 117.19 124.51 115.22
C ALA A 382 118.14 125.49 114.49
N HIS A 383 118.05 125.64 113.17
CA HIS A 383 119.01 126.42 112.36
C HIS A 383 118.52 127.82 111.93
N ALA A 384 117.37 128.28 112.42
CA ALA A 384 116.78 129.57 112.01
C ALA A 384 117.61 130.82 112.38
N GLY A 385 118.40 130.77 113.47
CA GLY A 385 119.18 131.90 113.95
C GLY A 385 120.40 132.28 113.08
N ALA A 386 120.97 131.32 112.34
CA ALA A 386 122.13 131.54 111.48
C ALA A 386 121.80 132.43 110.25
N GLU A 387 120.53 132.46 109.82
CA GLU A 387 120.10 133.25 108.66
C GLU A 387 119.93 134.74 108.99
N LEU A 388 119.61 135.08 110.24
CA LEU A 388 119.35 136.45 110.68
C LEU A 388 120.65 137.26 110.80
N ALA A 389 121.72 136.62 111.25
CA ALA A 389 123.03 137.25 111.46
C ALA A 389 123.70 137.74 110.16
N ALA A 390 123.36 137.14 109.00
CA ALA A 390 123.92 137.52 107.71
C ALA A 390 123.43 138.89 107.17
N ARG A 391 122.43 139.51 107.81
CA ARG A 391 121.73 140.70 107.30
C ARG A 391 122.07 142.03 108.01
N LEU A 392 123.00 142.05 108.99
CA LEU A 392 123.40 143.26 109.74
C LEU A 392 124.54 144.03 109.04
N VAL A 393 124.54 145.38 109.11
CA VAL A 393 125.55 146.26 108.48
C VAL A 393 126.13 147.25 109.50
N VAL A 394 127.47 147.41 109.54
CA VAL A 394 128.18 148.32 110.46
C VAL A 394 127.84 149.78 110.13
N GLY A 395 127.51 150.58 111.16
CA GLY A 395 127.12 151.99 111.02
C GLY A 395 125.62 152.27 110.89
N GLN A 396 124.78 151.26 110.65
CA GLN A 396 123.32 151.41 110.76
C GLN A 396 122.80 151.05 112.16
N GLN A 397 121.62 151.58 112.52
CA GLN A 397 120.94 151.21 113.76
C GLN A 397 120.49 149.75 113.68
N CYS A 398 120.79 148.97 114.71
CA CYS A 398 120.30 147.60 114.85
C CYS A 398 118.76 147.58 114.91
N PRO A 399 118.04 146.78 114.09
CA PRO A 399 116.58 146.75 114.08
C PRO A 399 115.95 146.17 115.36
N THR A 400 116.75 145.53 116.22
CA THR A 400 116.28 144.96 117.49
C THR A 400 116.54 145.89 118.67
N CYS A 401 117.63 146.65 118.68
CA CYS A 401 118.04 147.45 119.85
C CYS A 401 118.37 148.92 119.56
N LEU A 402 118.23 149.37 118.31
CA LEU A 402 118.38 150.75 117.82
C LEU A 402 119.73 151.44 118.09
N ARG A 403 120.71 150.70 118.63
CA ARG A 403 122.08 151.18 118.79
C ARG A 403 122.87 151.04 117.47
N PRO A 404 123.77 151.98 117.16
CA PRO A 404 124.65 151.85 116.00
C PRO A 404 125.59 150.65 116.17
N VAL A 405 125.67 149.82 115.13
CA VAL A 405 126.47 148.59 115.13
C VAL A 405 127.95 148.93 114.99
N GLU A 406 128.73 148.69 116.04
CA GLU A 406 130.18 148.99 116.07
C GLU A 406 131.06 147.86 115.50
N ARG A 407 130.63 146.59 115.64
CA ARG A 407 131.27 145.40 115.03
C ARG A 407 130.25 144.30 114.72
N LEU A 408 130.44 143.61 113.60
CA LEU A 408 129.64 142.44 113.21
C LEU A 408 130.23 141.14 113.79
N PRO A 409 129.42 140.29 114.45
CA PRO A 409 129.85 138.96 114.87
C PRO A 409 129.82 137.97 113.70
N HIS A 410 130.81 137.08 113.64
CA HIS A 410 130.88 136.03 112.64
C HIS A 410 130.39 134.69 113.23
N HIS A 411 129.50 133.99 112.51
CA HIS A 411 129.02 132.65 112.85
C HIS A 411 129.21 131.68 111.67
N PRO A 412 129.78 130.47 111.88
CA PRO A 412 129.87 129.43 110.85
C PRO A 412 128.56 128.61 110.73
N ALA A 413 128.24 128.13 109.52
CA ALA A 413 127.10 127.23 109.22
C ALA A 413 127.54 125.76 109.03
N SER A 414 126.70 124.76 109.35
CA SER A 414 127.05 123.31 109.42
C SER A 414 126.15 122.35 108.58
N ALA A 415 126.55 121.07 108.51
CA ALA A 415 126.20 120.06 107.48
C ALA A 415 125.05 119.06 107.79
N ASP A 416 124.28 119.18 108.89
CA ASP A 416 123.46 118.07 109.43
C ASP A 416 122.06 117.82 108.80
N LEU A 417 121.46 118.78 108.08
CA LEU A 417 120.06 118.65 107.61
C LEU A 417 119.85 117.65 106.46
N ARG A 418 120.83 117.48 105.55
CA ARG A 418 120.67 116.63 104.34
C ARG A 418 120.65 115.13 104.63
N ALA A 419 121.15 114.69 105.79
CA ALA A 419 121.14 113.29 106.18
C ALA A 419 119.72 112.82 106.56
N ALA A 420 118.97 113.66 107.28
CA ALA A 420 117.64 113.33 107.77
C ALA A 420 116.60 113.20 106.63
N GLU A 421 116.69 114.02 105.57
CA GLU A 421 115.77 113.95 104.42
C GLU A 421 115.87 112.63 103.63
N ARG A 422 117.07 112.02 103.57
CA ARG A 422 117.24 110.73 102.85
C ARG A 422 116.62 109.56 103.61
N HIS A 423 116.61 109.60 104.93
CA HIS A 423 116.07 108.53 105.78
C HIS A 423 114.55 108.40 105.63
N VAL A 424 113.82 109.53 105.67
CA VAL A 424 112.36 109.59 105.46
C VAL A 424 111.94 108.94 104.14
N LYS A 425 112.68 109.21 103.06
CA LYS A 425 112.36 108.67 101.73
C LYS A 425 112.46 107.13 101.68
N SER A 426 113.39 106.53 102.43
CA SER A 426 113.54 105.07 102.50
C SER A 426 112.37 104.43 103.23
N CYS A 427 112.05 104.90 104.43
CA CYS A 427 110.98 104.37 105.27
C CYS A 427 109.62 104.43 104.55
N ARG A 428 109.38 105.47 103.74
CA ARG A 428 108.11 105.63 103.01
C ARG A 428 107.87 104.54 101.98
N LYS A 429 108.93 104.17 101.24
CA LYS A 429 108.86 103.14 100.20
C LYS A 429 108.58 101.76 100.80
N GLU A 430 109.19 101.46 101.94
CA GLU A 430 109.02 100.16 102.60
C GLU A 430 107.60 99.98 103.16
N ALA A 431 107.03 101.03 103.77
CA ALA A 431 105.67 101.02 104.28
C ALA A 431 104.61 100.75 103.19
N GLU A 432 104.75 101.37 102.01
CA GLU A 432 103.79 101.21 100.90
C GLU A 432 103.76 99.78 100.36
N GLN A 433 104.93 99.13 100.20
CA GLN A 433 105.02 97.75 99.70
C GLN A 433 104.35 96.72 100.62
N ALA A 434 104.38 96.94 101.94
CA ALA A 434 103.76 96.02 102.90
C ALA A 434 102.22 96.06 102.86
N ARG A 435 101.63 97.23 102.57
CA ARG A 435 100.16 97.39 102.49
C ARG A 435 99.55 96.64 101.30
N THR A 436 100.20 96.69 100.14
CA THR A 436 99.70 96.02 98.92
C THR A 436 99.62 94.51 99.11
N ARG A 437 100.68 93.90 99.65
CA ARG A 437 100.74 92.44 99.88
C ARG A 437 99.65 91.93 100.85
N ARG A 438 99.31 92.71 101.88
CA ARG A 438 98.23 92.36 102.81
C ARG A 438 96.87 92.31 102.10
N THR A 439 96.61 93.30 101.25
CA THR A 439 95.31 93.46 100.58
C THR A 439 95.04 92.33 99.58
N GLU A 440 96.06 91.89 98.85
CA GLU A 440 95.96 90.76 97.92
C GLU A 440 95.59 89.44 98.64
N ALA A 441 96.24 89.15 99.76
CA ALA A 441 95.96 87.96 100.57
C ALA A 441 94.54 87.99 101.20
N GLU A 442 94.05 89.18 101.58
CA GLU A 442 92.69 89.37 102.10
C GLU A 442 91.63 89.00 101.05
N THR A 443 91.84 89.36 99.79
CA THR A 443 90.88 89.10 98.71
C THR A 443 90.78 87.62 98.35
N GLU A 444 91.90 86.90 98.26
CA GLU A 444 91.92 85.48 97.89
C GLU A 444 91.21 84.61 98.93
N THR A 445 91.44 84.89 100.22
CA THR A 445 90.80 84.16 101.32
C THR A 445 89.27 84.23 101.25
N ARG A 446 88.71 85.42 100.98
CA ARG A 446 87.26 85.62 100.85
C ARG A 446 86.65 84.87 99.67
N HIS A 447 87.40 84.71 98.58
CA HIS A 447 86.92 84.01 97.38
C HIS A 447 86.78 82.50 97.64
N LEU A 448 87.79 81.88 98.25
CA LEU A 448 87.78 80.46 98.60
C LEU A 448 86.71 80.10 99.64
N GLU A 449 86.47 80.98 100.62
CA GLU A 449 85.40 80.80 101.63
C GLU A 449 83.98 80.89 101.06
N ARG A 450 83.79 81.55 99.91
CA ARG A 450 82.50 81.54 99.20
C ARG A 450 82.32 80.23 98.44
N ALA A 451 83.34 79.79 97.71
CA ALA A 451 83.31 78.55 96.94
C ALA A 451 83.04 77.31 97.82
N ALA A 452 83.63 77.26 99.03
CA ALA A 452 83.37 76.18 99.99
C ALA A 452 81.88 76.11 100.42
N ARG A 453 81.24 77.26 100.66
CA ARG A 453 79.82 77.31 101.06
C ARG A 453 78.88 76.80 99.97
N ASP A 454 79.13 77.18 98.72
CA ASP A 454 78.28 76.75 97.60
C ASP A 454 78.34 75.23 97.37
N LEU A 455 79.53 74.63 97.51
CA LEU A 455 79.71 73.17 97.42
C LEU A 455 79.06 72.43 98.60
N ALA A 456 79.08 73.01 99.81
CA ALA A 456 78.44 72.41 100.99
C ALA A 456 76.92 72.27 100.83
N VAL A 457 76.27 73.26 100.22
CA VAL A 457 74.83 73.22 99.91
C VAL A 457 74.52 72.09 98.92
N ARG A 458 75.35 71.92 97.87
CA ARG A 458 75.16 70.85 96.88
C ARG A 458 75.36 69.46 97.47
N ALA A 459 76.37 69.28 98.32
CA ALA A 459 76.67 67.99 98.96
C ALA A 459 75.50 67.53 99.85
N THR A 460 74.88 68.47 100.58
CA THR A 460 73.72 68.20 101.43
C THR A 460 72.51 67.74 100.61
N ARG A 461 72.24 68.40 99.48
CA ARG A 461 71.10 68.07 98.61
C ARG A 461 71.23 66.69 97.96
N SER A 462 72.41 66.33 97.47
CA SER A 462 72.62 64.99 96.89
C SER A 462 72.61 63.89 97.95
N GLY A 463 73.04 64.18 99.19
CA GLY A 463 72.97 63.21 100.29
C GLY A 463 71.53 62.85 100.68
N HIS A 464 70.62 63.83 100.69
CA HIS A 464 69.20 63.56 100.92
C HIS A 464 68.57 62.67 99.83
N ALA A 465 68.98 62.82 98.57
CA ALA A 465 68.47 62.00 97.47
C ALA A 465 68.90 60.52 97.61
N VAL A 466 70.13 60.28 98.05
CA VAL A 466 70.62 58.92 98.32
C VAL A 466 69.97 58.31 99.57
N ALA A 467 69.79 59.10 100.63
CA ALA A 467 69.12 58.64 101.86
C ALA A 467 67.65 58.23 101.63
N ALA A 468 66.99 58.75 100.59
CA ALA A 468 65.64 58.34 100.22
C ALA A 468 65.57 56.87 99.74
N PHE A 469 66.67 56.27 99.28
CA PHE A 469 66.70 54.88 98.82
C PHE A 469 66.62 53.85 99.95
N THR A 470 67.09 54.21 101.14
CA THR A 470 67.09 53.35 102.34
C THR A 470 65.83 53.49 103.18
N GLY A 471 64.85 54.31 102.75
CA GLY A 471 63.54 54.42 103.41
C GLY A 471 63.54 55.17 104.74
N SER A 472 64.60 55.89 105.11
CA SER A 472 64.69 56.67 106.36
C SER A 472 64.21 58.13 106.19
N GLY A 473 62.97 58.30 105.72
CA GLY A 473 62.35 59.59 105.41
C GLY A 473 61.86 60.43 106.61
N GLN A 474 62.34 60.20 107.84
CA GLN A 474 61.87 60.91 109.04
C GLN A 474 62.98 61.15 110.08
N ALA A 475 64.00 61.95 109.73
CA ALA A 475 64.90 62.61 110.70
C ALA A 475 65.74 63.74 110.05
N ALA A 476 65.18 64.49 109.10
CA ALA A 476 65.94 65.39 108.24
C ALA A 476 66.30 66.78 108.84
N ASP A 477 65.91 67.11 110.08
CA ASP A 477 66.19 68.42 110.70
C ASP A 477 67.26 68.40 111.82
N ALA A 478 67.89 67.25 112.10
CA ALA A 478 68.88 67.17 113.19
C ALA A 478 69.96 66.09 112.99
N ALA A 479 70.35 65.79 111.76
CA ALA A 479 71.53 64.96 111.50
C ALA A 479 72.79 65.86 111.48
N PRO A 480 73.76 65.69 112.40
CA PRO A 480 75.01 66.44 112.34
C PRO A 480 75.75 66.10 111.04
N ALA A 481 76.36 67.12 110.44
CA ALA A 481 77.25 66.98 109.29
C ALA A 481 78.35 65.94 109.60
N GLY A 482 78.14 64.67 109.21
CA GLY A 482 79.02 63.55 109.58
C GLY A 482 78.44 62.13 109.56
N ALA A 483 77.16 61.91 109.22
CA ALA A 483 76.64 60.54 109.03
C ALA A 483 77.25 59.90 107.76
N VAL A 484 78.09 58.89 107.93
CA VAL A 484 78.69 58.11 106.81
C VAL A 484 77.62 57.16 106.27
N LEU A 485 77.05 57.46 105.10
CA LEU A 485 76.20 56.52 104.35
C LEU A 485 77.08 55.42 103.72
N ASP A 486 76.68 54.15 103.85
CA ASP A 486 77.32 53.01 103.17
C ASP A 486 76.84 52.95 101.71
N LEU A 487 77.56 53.62 100.83
CA LEU A 487 77.22 53.74 99.41
C LEU A 487 77.57 52.48 98.62
N ASP A 488 78.61 51.75 99.05
CA ASP A 488 79.06 50.52 98.39
C ASP A 488 78.05 49.39 98.59
N GLY A 489 77.54 49.19 99.83
CA GLY A 489 76.54 48.17 100.11
C GLY A 489 75.20 48.37 99.37
N LEU A 490 74.83 49.62 99.10
CA LEU A 490 73.59 49.95 98.37
C LEU A 490 73.71 49.68 96.86
N ARG A 491 74.91 49.84 96.30
CA ARG A 491 75.21 49.55 94.89
C ARG A 491 75.07 48.05 94.60
N ASP A 492 75.68 47.21 95.44
CA ASP A 492 75.70 45.75 95.26
C ASP A 492 74.28 45.12 95.30
N ASP A 493 73.39 45.59 96.18
CA ASP A 493 72.00 45.11 96.25
C ASP A 493 71.21 45.41 94.97
N LEU A 494 71.34 46.64 94.45
CA LEU A 494 70.64 47.07 93.23
C LEU A 494 71.13 46.28 91.99
N GLU A 495 72.43 46.04 91.89
CA GLU A 495 73.00 45.23 90.80
C GLU A 495 72.57 43.76 90.86
N GLY A 496 72.49 43.18 92.06
CA GLY A 496 72.02 41.81 92.28
C GLY A 496 70.56 41.59 91.83
N ARG A 497 69.67 42.53 92.16
CA ARG A 497 68.25 42.46 91.77
C ARG A 497 68.06 42.56 90.26
N LEU A 498 68.82 43.41 89.58
CA LEU A 498 68.75 43.57 88.12
C LEU A 498 69.17 42.28 87.37
N ALA A 499 70.13 41.53 87.91
CA ALA A 499 70.56 40.25 87.35
C ALA A 499 69.46 39.17 87.44
N ALA A 500 68.69 39.16 88.54
CA ALA A 500 67.57 38.23 88.74
C ALA A 500 66.46 38.42 87.70
N VAL A 501 66.08 39.67 87.40
CA VAL A 501 65.05 39.99 86.38
C VAL A 501 65.44 39.44 85.01
N ARG A 502 66.68 39.69 84.57
CA ARG A 502 67.17 39.23 83.26
C ARG A 502 67.19 37.70 83.13
N ALA A 503 67.37 36.97 84.23
CA ALA A 503 67.35 35.50 84.22
C ALA A 503 65.93 34.95 84.05
N ALA A 504 64.94 35.55 84.72
CA ALA A 504 63.54 35.18 84.61
C ALA A 504 62.98 35.42 83.19
N GLU A 505 63.32 36.55 82.56
CA GLU A 505 62.89 36.88 81.19
C GLU A 505 63.29 35.79 80.17
N ARG A 506 64.54 35.32 80.24
CA ARG A 506 65.04 34.27 79.34
C ARG A 506 64.32 32.94 79.51
N ARG A 507 63.98 32.58 80.75
CA ARG A 507 63.26 31.34 81.08
C ARG A 507 61.84 31.36 80.52
N ALA A 508 61.10 32.45 80.75
CA ALA A 508 59.74 32.61 80.23
C ALA A 508 59.69 32.54 78.69
N ALA A 509 60.63 33.20 78.00
CA ALA A 509 60.72 33.14 76.53
C ALA A 509 60.90 31.72 75.97
N LYS A 510 61.73 30.89 76.62
CA LYS A 510 61.97 29.50 76.20
C LYS A 510 60.73 28.63 76.34
N LEU A 511 59.99 28.78 77.43
CA LEU A 511 58.80 27.96 77.72
C LEU A 511 57.60 28.34 76.83
N ARG A 512 57.44 29.63 76.50
CA ARG A 512 56.46 30.09 75.49
C ARG A 512 56.66 29.41 74.13
N GLN A 513 57.90 29.27 73.67
CA GLN A 513 58.18 28.61 72.39
C GLN A 513 57.81 27.11 72.44
N ALA A 514 58.15 26.41 73.52
CA ALA A 514 57.82 24.99 73.70
C ALA A 514 56.30 24.74 73.68
N ALA A 515 55.51 25.61 74.31
CA ALA A 515 54.05 25.50 74.31
C ALA A 515 53.42 25.68 72.92
N ARG A 516 53.96 26.58 72.09
CA ARG A 516 53.51 26.75 70.69
C ARG A 516 53.77 25.51 69.84
N ASP A 517 54.95 24.92 69.95
CA ASP A 517 55.35 23.75 69.16
C ASP A 517 54.54 22.49 69.55
N ALA A 518 54.13 22.37 70.81
CA ALA A 518 53.26 21.29 71.27
C ALA A 518 51.81 21.43 70.71
N ARG A 519 51.24 22.64 70.75
CA ARG A 519 49.90 22.93 70.18
C ARG A 519 49.83 22.66 68.67
N ALA A 520 50.90 22.97 67.91
CA ALA A 520 50.96 22.73 66.47
C ALA A 520 50.94 21.23 66.10
N ARG A 521 51.61 20.39 66.90
CA ARG A 521 51.62 18.93 66.72
C ARG A 521 50.25 18.31 66.97
N LEU A 522 49.56 18.74 68.03
CA LEU A 522 48.18 18.32 68.32
C LEU A 522 47.22 18.62 67.17
N ALA A 523 47.24 19.86 66.65
CA ALA A 523 46.36 20.27 65.56
C ALA A 523 46.56 19.44 64.27
N THR A 524 47.80 18.98 64.02
CA THR A 524 48.11 18.15 62.85
C THR A 524 47.57 16.72 63.00
N ALA A 525 47.72 16.13 64.18
CA ALA A 525 47.17 14.80 64.47
C ALA A 525 45.63 14.80 64.42
N GLN A 526 44.98 15.87 64.91
CA GLN A 526 43.51 16.01 64.87
C GLN A 526 42.97 16.01 63.44
N ARG A 527 43.56 16.82 62.54
CA ARG A 527 43.14 16.86 61.13
C ARG A 527 43.21 15.49 60.44
N ARG A 528 44.26 14.71 60.73
CA ARG A 528 44.44 13.36 60.17
C ARG A 528 43.38 12.38 60.68
N ALA A 529 43.02 12.45 61.97
CA ALA A 529 41.97 11.62 62.54
C ALA A 529 40.58 11.95 61.96
N ASP A 530 40.28 13.23 61.75
CA ASP A 530 39.02 13.69 61.15
C ASP A 530 38.89 13.24 59.68
N GLU A 531 39.97 13.34 58.91
CA GLU A 531 40.00 12.88 57.51
C GLU A 531 39.71 11.37 57.39
N LEU A 532 40.34 10.57 58.25
CA LEU A 532 40.14 9.12 58.29
C LEU A 532 38.69 8.76 58.70
N THR A 533 38.11 9.49 59.65
CA THR A 533 36.71 9.32 60.06
C THR A 533 35.76 9.62 58.89
N GLY A 534 35.97 10.74 58.18
CA GLY A 534 35.19 11.06 56.98
C GLY A 534 35.37 10.08 55.81
N ARG A 535 36.53 9.39 55.74
CA ARG A 535 36.75 8.29 54.78
C ARG A 535 35.95 7.04 55.17
N THR A 536 35.90 6.69 56.45
CA THR A 536 35.11 5.57 56.97
C THR A 536 33.62 5.76 56.65
N ASP A 537 33.05 6.95 56.86
CA ASP A 537 31.66 7.23 56.56
C ASP A 537 31.31 7.09 55.07
N ARG A 538 32.20 7.52 54.17
CA ARG A 538 32.00 7.36 52.72
C ARG A 538 31.97 5.89 52.31
N LEU A 539 32.82 5.06 52.90
CA LEU A 539 32.87 3.63 52.61
C LEU A 539 31.65 2.88 53.19
N TRP A 540 31.10 3.32 54.32
CA TRP A 540 29.79 2.83 54.80
C TRP A 540 28.66 3.12 53.83
N ARG A 541 28.57 4.35 53.30
CA ARG A 541 27.55 4.68 52.29
C ARG A 541 27.74 3.88 51.00
N ALA A 542 28.97 3.61 50.59
CA ALA A 542 29.26 2.77 49.44
C ALA A 542 28.79 1.32 49.63
N LEU A 543 28.96 0.76 50.84
CA LEU A 543 28.41 -0.56 51.20
C LEU A 543 26.88 -0.58 51.11
N GLU A 544 26.21 0.43 51.70
CA GLU A 544 24.75 0.52 51.72
C GLU A 544 24.19 0.64 50.29
N ALA A 545 24.78 1.52 49.46
CA ALA A 545 24.40 1.65 48.07
C ALA A 545 24.62 0.36 47.27
N ALA A 546 25.76 -0.33 47.48
CA ALA A 546 26.03 -1.61 46.83
C ALA A 546 25.00 -2.67 47.25
N ARG A 547 24.68 -2.75 48.54
CA ARG A 547 23.64 -3.64 49.07
C ARG A 547 22.26 -3.35 48.47
N ASP A 548 21.86 -2.09 48.36
CA ASP A 548 20.51 -1.72 47.90
C ASP A 548 20.21 -2.22 46.49
N THR A 549 21.22 -2.34 45.62
CA THR A 549 21.07 -2.92 44.27
C THR A 549 20.64 -4.39 44.28
N VAL A 550 20.87 -5.10 45.39
CA VAL A 550 20.64 -6.53 45.55
C VAL A 550 19.68 -6.88 46.68
N VAL A 551 19.08 -5.88 47.33
CA VAL A 551 17.99 -6.07 48.32
C VAL A 551 16.82 -6.90 47.76
N PRO A 552 16.35 -6.72 46.51
CA PRO A 552 15.29 -7.55 45.94
C PRO A 552 15.62 -9.06 45.89
N LEU A 553 16.90 -9.42 45.97
CA LEU A 553 17.38 -10.80 46.00
C LEU A 553 17.50 -11.37 47.44
N GLY A 554 17.16 -10.57 48.45
CA GLY A 554 17.19 -10.98 49.86
C GLY A 554 18.52 -10.69 50.57
N ALA A 555 19.17 -9.56 50.26
CA ALA A 555 20.44 -9.19 50.89
C ALA A 555 20.33 -9.01 52.43
N PRO A 556 21.24 -9.59 53.23
CA PRO A 556 21.20 -9.55 54.69
C PRO A 556 21.34 -8.12 55.23
N PRO A 557 20.80 -7.80 56.42
CA PRO A 557 20.98 -6.48 57.04
C PRO A 557 22.45 -6.21 57.37
N VAL A 558 22.83 -4.93 57.34
CA VAL A 558 24.20 -4.48 57.63
C VAL A 558 24.34 -4.19 59.12
N ASP A 559 25.29 -4.86 59.77
CA ASP A 559 25.74 -4.51 61.13
C ASP A 559 26.78 -3.38 61.04
N ARG A 560 26.54 -2.26 61.75
CA ARG A 560 27.41 -1.07 61.76
C ARG A 560 28.57 -1.16 62.76
N ALA A 561 28.82 -2.33 63.37
CA ALA A 561 29.93 -2.53 64.28
C ALA A 561 31.31 -2.51 63.61
N ASP A 562 31.45 -3.15 62.44
CA ASP A 562 32.72 -3.27 61.71
C ASP A 562 32.48 -3.27 60.19
N LEU A 563 33.06 -2.28 59.51
CA LEU A 563 32.90 -2.09 58.07
C LEU A 563 33.47 -3.25 57.25
N HIS A 564 34.60 -3.81 57.67
CA HIS A 564 35.21 -4.95 56.99
C HIS A 564 34.35 -6.19 57.15
N HIS A 565 33.89 -6.47 58.37
CA HIS A 565 32.98 -7.57 58.63
C HIS A 565 31.68 -7.46 57.82
N ALA A 566 31.11 -6.26 57.74
CA ALA A 566 29.88 -6.00 56.99
C ALA A 566 30.06 -6.24 55.47
N TRP A 567 31.19 -5.82 54.89
CA TRP A 567 31.53 -6.16 53.50
C TRP A 567 31.72 -7.67 53.30
N THR A 568 32.42 -8.35 54.21
CA THR A 568 32.62 -9.80 54.13
C THR A 568 31.31 -10.57 54.17
N SER A 569 30.41 -10.24 55.10
CA SER A 569 29.09 -10.90 55.19
C SER A 569 28.24 -10.69 53.93
N LEU A 570 28.26 -9.50 53.33
CA LEU A 570 27.56 -9.23 52.07
C LEU A 570 28.15 -10.03 50.90
N LEU A 571 29.48 -10.15 50.81
CA LEU A 571 30.14 -10.90 49.74
C LEU A 571 29.98 -12.42 49.88
N THR A 572 29.97 -12.94 51.10
CA THR A 572 29.64 -14.36 51.35
C THR A 572 28.22 -14.67 50.91
N TRP A 573 27.24 -13.83 51.29
CA TRP A 573 25.86 -13.98 50.82
C TRP A 573 25.73 -13.85 49.29
N ARG A 574 26.49 -12.92 48.67
CA ARG A 574 26.54 -12.75 47.21
C ARG A 574 26.98 -14.06 46.55
N ASP A 575 28.03 -14.69 47.04
CA ASP A 575 28.58 -15.91 46.44
C ASP A 575 27.58 -17.08 46.52
N ASP A 576 26.94 -17.28 47.68
CA ASP A 576 25.91 -18.31 47.86
C ASP A 576 24.67 -18.06 46.98
N THR A 577 24.26 -16.81 46.85
CA THR A 577 23.10 -16.42 46.03
C THR A 577 23.42 -16.47 44.54
N ALA A 578 24.65 -16.13 44.13
CA ALA A 578 25.09 -16.20 42.74
C ALA A 578 25.10 -17.63 42.20
N VAL A 579 25.41 -18.64 43.03
CA VAL A 579 25.31 -20.05 42.64
C VAL A 579 23.86 -20.42 42.29
N ARG A 580 22.90 -20.02 43.14
CA ARG A 580 21.47 -20.30 42.92
C ARG A 580 20.91 -19.58 41.69
N GLU A 581 21.22 -18.29 41.52
CA GLU A 581 20.74 -17.50 40.38
C GLU A 581 21.39 -17.96 39.05
N ARG A 582 22.65 -18.43 39.06
CA ARG A 582 23.28 -19.05 37.88
C ARG A 582 22.63 -20.37 37.50
N ALA A 583 22.35 -21.24 38.47
CA ALA A 583 21.62 -22.48 38.21
C ALA A 583 20.22 -22.22 37.63
N ALA A 584 19.51 -21.21 38.15
CA ALA A 584 18.22 -20.79 37.60
C ALA A 584 18.35 -20.23 36.17
N LEU A 585 19.40 -19.46 35.87
CA LEU A 585 19.67 -18.96 34.53
C LEU A 585 19.94 -20.11 33.54
N ASP A 586 20.78 -21.08 33.92
CA ASP A 586 21.07 -22.26 33.09
C ASP A 586 19.81 -23.09 32.79
N GLU A 587 18.94 -23.25 33.80
CA GLU A 587 17.63 -23.88 33.61
C GLU A 587 16.76 -23.11 32.61
N GLN A 588 16.69 -21.77 32.71
CA GLN A 588 15.94 -20.97 31.74
C GLN A 588 16.52 -21.05 30.33
N ASP A 589 17.85 -21.03 30.18
CA ASP A 589 18.51 -21.21 28.88
C ASP A 589 18.20 -22.59 28.27
N GLY A 590 18.17 -23.64 29.10
CA GLY A 590 17.72 -24.98 28.70
C GLY A 590 16.27 -25.01 28.21
N ARG A 591 15.35 -24.34 28.92
CA ARG A 591 13.92 -24.26 28.54
C ARG A 591 13.72 -23.51 27.22
N VAL A 592 14.37 -22.37 27.03
CA VAL A 592 14.32 -21.59 25.76
C VAL A 592 14.83 -22.45 24.60
N THR A 593 16.00 -23.07 24.76
CA THR A 593 16.61 -23.92 23.72
C THR A 593 15.71 -25.11 23.36
N GLY A 594 15.06 -25.71 24.37
CA GLY A 594 14.10 -26.80 24.17
C GLY A 594 12.87 -26.36 23.37
N ALA A 595 12.28 -25.21 23.70
CA ALA A 595 11.13 -24.67 22.99
C ALA A 595 11.47 -24.28 21.53
N GLU A 596 12.62 -23.65 21.30
CA GLU A 596 13.13 -23.32 19.95
C GLU A 596 13.38 -24.57 19.09
N ARG A 597 13.83 -25.67 19.71
CA ARG A 597 13.99 -26.95 19.01
C ARG A 597 12.64 -27.53 18.58
N ARG A 598 11.66 -27.58 19.49
CA ARG A 598 10.29 -28.04 19.19
C ARG A 598 9.66 -27.23 18.05
N ALA A 599 9.81 -25.91 18.07
CA ALA A 599 9.32 -25.04 17.00
C ALA A 599 9.95 -25.36 15.64
N ARG A 600 11.27 -25.58 15.59
CA ARG A 600 11.99 -25.97 14.36
C ARG A 600 11.56 -27.34 13.84
N GLU A 601 11.42 -28.33 14.73
CA GLU A 601 10.97 -29.68 14.36
C GLU A 601 9.55 -29.64 13.78
N LEU A 602 8.63 -28.92 14.44
CA LEU A 602 7.26 -28.73 13.97
C LEU A 602 7.22 -28.02 12.61
N LEU A 603 7.99 -26.94 12.44
CA LEU A 603 8.09 -26.23 11.17
C LEU A 603 8.61 -27.15 10.05
N SER A 604 9.63 -27.97 10.34
CA SER A 604 10.16 -28.92 9.36
C SER A 604 9.11 -29.98 8.99
N ALA A 605 8.33 -30.46 9.95
CA ALA A 605 7.25 -31.43 9.73
C ALA A 605 6.10 -30.85 8.90
N VAL A 606 5.75 -29.57 9.10
CA VAL A 606 4.76 -28.87 8.28
C VAL A 606 5.27 -28.73 6.84
N VAL A 607 6.49 -28.23 6.64
CA VAL A 607 7.10 -28.07 5.31
C VAL A 607 7.20 -29.40 4.55
N ALA A 608 7.58 -30.48 5.25
CA ALA A 608 7.61 -31.82 4.65
C ALA A 608 6.21 -32.29 4.22
N ARG A 609 5.17 -32.04 5.03
CA ARG A 609 3.78 -32.39 4.68
C ARG A 609 3.25 -31.59 3.49
N LEU A 610 3.53 -30.30 3.44
CA LEU A 610 3.19 -29.45 2.29
C LEU A 610 3.85 -29.95 1.01
N SER A 611 5.15 -30.25 1.09
CA SER A 611 5.92 -30.77 -0.05
C SER A 611 5.43 -32.14 -0.50
N GLY A 612 5.07 -33.04 0.43
CA GLY A 612 4.49 -34.35 0.12
C GLY A 612 3.11 -34.29 -0.53
N HIS A 613 2.45 -33.14 -0.48
CA HIS A 613 1.20 -32.86 -1.18
C HIS A 613 1.41 -31.92 -2.38
N ASP A 614 2.61 -31.80 -2.95
CA ASP A 614 2.89 -30.93 -4.10
C ASP A 614 2.45 -29.45 -3.89
N VAL A 615 2.47 -28.96 -2.64
CA VAL A 615 2.27 -27.54 -2.34
C VAL A 615 3.65 -26.89 -2.26
N PRO A 616 4.04 -26.06 -3.25
CA PRO A 616 5.38 -25.48 -3.27
C PRO A 616 5.54 -24.48 -2.12
N VAL A 617 6.56 -24.71 -1.29
CA VAL A 617 6.92 -23.81 -0.18
C VAL A 617 8.16 -23.00 -0.59
N PRO A 618 8.01 -21.72 -0.97
CA PRO A 618 9.17 -20.89 -1.27
C PRO A 618 10.02 -20.67 0.00
N GLY A 619 11.35 -20.62 -0.14
CA GLY A 619 12.25 -20.45 1.01
C GLY A 619 12.00 -19.17 1.83
N THR A 620 11.38 -18.16 1.23
CA THR A 620 10.91 -16.92 1.88
C THR A 620 9.69 -17.12 2.79
N ALA A 621 8.94 -18.21 2.63
CA ALA A 621 7.79 -18.52 3.49
C ALA A 621 8.23 -19.05 4.86
N VAL A 622 9.41 -19.69 4.93
CA VAL A 622 9.95 -20.34 6.13
C VAL A 622 11.01 -19.46 6.82
N THR A 623 11.50 -18.43 6.14
CA THR A 623 12.47 -17.50 6.70
C THR A 623 11.79 -16.30 7.37
N PRO A 624 12.19 -15.98 8.62
CA PRO A 624 11.83 -14.72 9.24
C PRO A 624 12.33 -13.54 8.39
N ALA A 625 11.54 -12.46 8.30
CA ALA A 625 11.92 -11.31 7.49
C ALA A 625 13.14 -10.63 8.13
N ALA A 626 14.26 -10.58 7.41
CA ALA A 626 15.56 -10.15 7.92
C ALA A 626 15.68 -8.65 8.25
N SER A 627 14.57 -7.92 8.46
CA SER A 627 14.59 -6.50 8.77
C SER A 627 14.40 -6.25 10.26
N GLU A 628 15.52 -5.88 10.89
CA GLU A 628 15.65 -5.04 12.10
C GLU A 628 15.29 -5.67 13.45
N SER A 629 16.34 -6.17 14.12
CA SER A 629 16.57 -6.09 15.57
C SER A 629 15.33 -6.09 16.48
N SER A 630 14.69 -7.24 16.67
CA SER A 630 14.14 -7.62 17.98
C SER A 630 13.69 -9.07 17.94
N THR A 631 13.85 -9.74 19.07
CA THR A 631 13.44 -11.11 19.40
C THR A 631 11.93 -11.35 19.40
N ASP A 632 11.16 -10.57 18.64
CA ASP A 632 9.71 -10.49 18.76
C ASP A 632 9.05 -10.47 17.36
N ALA A 633 8.15 -11.43 17.11
CA ALA A 633 7.16 -11.50 16.00
C ALA A 633 7.37 -12.47 14.82
N ASP A 634 8.43 -13.26 14.74
CA ASP A 634 8.67 -14.05 13.52
C ASP A 634 7.83 -15.34 13.36
N GLY A 635 7.53 -16.04 14.44
CA GLY A 635 6.81 -17.33 14.38
C GLY A 635 5.36 -17.20 13.87
N GLY A 636 4.68 -16.10 14.23
CA GLY A 636 3.31 -15.84 13.78
C GLY A 636 3.24 -15.47 12.28
N ALA A 637 4.22 -14.73 11.79
CA ALA A 637 4.29 -14.35 10.38
C ALA A 637 4.59 -15.54 9.47
N VAL A 638 5.51 -16.43 9.88
CA VAL A 638 5.77 -17.70 9.19
C VAL A 638 4.51 -18.57 9.18
N ALA A 639 3.81 -18.66 10.32
CA ALA A 639 2.60 -19.45 10.40
C ALA A 639 1.48 -18.95 9.45
N ALA A 640 1.30 -17.64 9.36
CA ALA A 640 0.33 -17.02 8.44
C ALA A 640 0.65 -17.33 6.97
N ARG A 641 1.90 -17.14 6.54
CA ARG A 641 2.33 -17.42 5.15
C ARG A 641 2.11 -18.88 4.75
N LEU A 642 2.41 -19.82 5.66
CA LEU A 642 2.19 -21.25 5.40
C LEU A 642 0.69 -21.59 5.28
N GLY A 643 -0.15 -20.98 6.12
CA GLY A 643 -1.61 -21.12 6.03
C GLY A 643 -2.16 -20.59 4.69
N GLU A 644 -1.67 -19.44 4.23
CA GLU A 644 -2.06 -18.86 2.93
C GLU A 644 -1.73 -19.79 1.75
N LEU A 645 -0.57 -20.46 1.77
CA LEU A 645 -0.17 -21.40 0.72
C LEU A 645 -1.13 -22.59 0.61
N VAL A 646 -1.56 -23.17 1.74
CA VAL A 646 -2.50 -24.29 1.73
C VAL A 646 -3.90 -23.85 1.31
N ALA A 647 -4.35 -22.70 1.79
CA ALA A 647 -5.62 -22.12 1.37
C ALA A 647 -5.64 -21.87 -0.15
N ALA A 648 -4.55 -21.31 -0.70
CA ALA A 648 -4.41 -21.09 -2.14
C ALA A 648 -4.42 -22.39 -2.94
N ALA A 649 -3.69 -23.42 -2.50
CA ALA A 649 -3.67 -24.73 -3.16
C ALA A 649 -5.05 -25.40 -3.14
N THR A 650 -5.76 -25.31 -2.01
CA THR A 650 -7.12 -25.85 -1.84
C THR A 650 -8.11 -25.14 -2.74
N ALA A 651 -8.05 -23.80 -2.81
CA ALA A 651 -8.89 -23.00 -3.71
C ALA A 651 -8.63 -23.34 -5.18
N GLN A 652 -7.37 -23.52 -5.59
CA GLN A 652 -7.01 -23.92 -6.95
C GLN A 652 -7.55 -25.32 -7.30
N ALA A 653 -7.46 -26.28 -6.39
CA ALA A 653 -8.01 -27.62 -6.59
C ALA A 653 -9.54 -27.60 -6.71
N GLN A 654 -10.22 -26.76 -5.92
CA GLN A 654 -11.67 -26.59 -5.99
C GLN A 654 -12.10 -25.98 -7.33
N ALA A 655 -11.40 -24.95 -7.80
CA ALA A 655 -11.65 -24.34 -9.11
C ALA A 655 -11.42 -25.34 -10.27
N ARG A 656 -10.38 -26.17 -10.17
CA ARG A 656 -10.11 -27.24 -11.15
C ARG A 656 -11.24 -28.26 -11.20
N LEU A 657 -11.72 -28.74 -10.05
CA LEU A 657 -12.85 -29.68 -9.99
C LEU A 657 -14.12 -29.10 -10.61
N ALA A 658 -14.44 -27.83 -10.30
CA ALA A 658 -15.59 -27.14 -10.88
C ALA A 658 -15.50 -27.07 -12.42
N ARG A 659 -14.32 -26.70 -12.95
CA ARG A 659 -14.07 -26.64 -14.39
C ARG A 659 -14.19 -28.00 -15.07
N VAL A 660 -13.67 -29.07 -14.46
CA VAL A 660 -13.80 -30.43 -15.00
C VAL A 660 -15.27 -30.87 -15.04
N ARG A 661 -16.04 -30.60 -13.98
CA ARG A 661 -17.49 -30.90 -13.94
C ARG A 661 -18.27 -30.16 -15.02
N GLU A 662 -18.00 -28.87 -15.21
CA GLU A 662 -18.64 -28.05 -16.26
C GLU A 662 -18.28 -28.55 -17.67
N ASN A 663 -17.00 -28.82 -17.91
CA ASN A 663 -16.55 -29.37 -19.19
C ASN A 663 -17.20 -30.74 -19.47
N ARG A 664 -17.32 -31.61 -18.46
CA ARG A 664 -17.96 -32.93 -18.58
C ARG A 664 -19.45 -32.82 -18.87
N ALA A 665 -20.15 -31.87 -18.24
CA ALA A 665 -21.55 -31.59 -18.55
C ALA A 665 -21.71 -31.11 -20.00
N THR A 666 -20.86 -30.18 -20.44
CA THR A 666 -20.84 -29.67 -21.81
C THR A 666 -20.52 -30.78 -22.82
N ALA A 667 -19.58 -31.67 -22.50
CA ALA A 667 -19.23 -32.81 -23.34
C ALA A 667 -20.42 -33.78 -23.50
N ARG A 668 -21.19 -34.04 -22.44
CA ARG A 668 -22.41 -34.87 -22.53
C ARG A 668 -23.46 -34.24 -23.45
N GLU A 669 -23.72 -32.94 -23.31
CA GLU A 669 -24.67 -32.23 -24.19
C GLU A 669 -24.23 -32.26 -25.66
N LEU A 670 -22.93 -32.06 -25.92
CA LEU A 670 -22.38 -32.12 -27.27
C LEU A 670 -22.43 -33.53 -27.87
N ASP A 671 -22.21 -34.58 -27.08
CA ASP A 671 -22.33 -35.98 -27.53
C ASP A 671 -23.79 -36.33 -27.86
N GLU A 672 -24.74 -35.96 -27.01
CA GLU A 672 -26.18 -36.15 -27.28
C GLU A 672 -26.63 -35.42 -28.55
N ARG A 673 -26.16 -34.17 -28.71
CA ARG A 673 -26.45 -33.38 -29.91
C ARG A 673 -25.83 -33.99 -31.16
N ALA A 674 -24.57 -34.45 -31.10
CA ALA A 674 -23.92 -35.12 -32.21
C ALA A 674 -24.70 -36.37 -32.65
N ARG A 675 -25.08 -37.25 -31.70
CA ARG A 675 -25.87 -38.45 -31.99
C ARG A 675 -27.22 -38.14 -32.63
N THR A 676 -27.91 -37.11 -32.13
CA THR A 676 -29.21 -36.69 -32.66
C THR A 676 -29.10 -36.21 -34.10
N GLU A 677 -28.10 -35.36 -34.40
CA GLU A 677 -27.89 -34.84 -35.75
C GLU A 677 -27.37 -35.93 -36.71
N GLU A 678 -26.58 -36.90 -36.24
CA GLU A 678 -26.18 -38.06 -37.05
C GLU A 678 -27.36 -38.95 -37.44
N GLU A 679 -28.27 -39.20 -36.51
CA GLU A 679 -29.49 -39.95 -36.77
C GLU A 679 -30.37 -39.21 -37.79
N ARG A 680 -30.55 -37.89 -37.62
CA ARG A 680 -31.26 -37.06 -38.60
C ARG A 680 -30.62 -37.12 -39.98
N ALA A 681 -29.30 -37.00 -40.07
CA ALA A 681 -28.58 -37.10 -41.33
C ALA A 681 -28.78 -38.48 -41.98
N ARG A 682 -28.72 -39.57 -41.20
CA ARG A 682 -28.96 -40.93 -41.68
C ARG A 682 -30.37 -41.10 -42.25
N VAL A 683 -31.40 -40.68 -41.52
CA VAL A 683 -32.80 -40.79 -41.95
C VAL A 683 -33.05 -39.99 -43.24
N ALA A 684 -32.55 -38.74 -43.28
CA ALA A 684 -32.69 -37.89 -44.46
C ALA A 684 -31.98 -38.48 -45.69
N LYS A 685 -30.81 -39.10 -45.49
CA LYS A 685 -30.07 -39.82 -46.54
C LYS A 685 -30.86 -40.99 -47.10
N GLU A 686 -31.42 -41.83 -46.23
CA GLU A 686 -32.20 -43.00 -46.63
C GLU A 686 -33.45 -42.59 -47.41
N LEU A 687 -34.17 -41.57 -46.93
CA LEU A 687 -35.33 -41.02 -47.61
C LEU A 687 -34.97 -40.50 -49.02
N ALA A 688 -33.89 -39.71 -49.12
CA ALA A 688 -33.40 -39.19 -50.39
C ALA A 688 -33.01 -40.31 -51.37
N GLN A 689 -32.44 -41.42 -50.88
CA GLN A 689 -32.08 -42.56 -51.73
C GLN A 689 -33.31 -43.32 -52.23
N CYS A 690 -34.30 -43.55 -51.38
CA CYS A 690 -35.53 -44.25 -51.75
C CYS A 690 -36.29 -43.52 -52.86
N LEU A 691 -36.36 -42.18 -52.78
CA LEU A 691 -37.06 -41.36 -53.77
C LEU A 691 -36.24 -41.10 -55.06
N ARG A 692 -34.94 -41.40 -55.07
CA ARG A 692 -34.07 -41.18 -56.25
C ARG A 692 -34.19 -42.26 -57.33
N ALA A 693 -34.53 -43.49 -56.96
CA ALA A 693 -34.18 -44.66 -57.77
C ALA A 693 -35.09 -44.93 -58.99
N ASP A 694 -35.98 -44.01 -59.39
CA ASP A 694 -37.18 -44.24 -60.20
C ASP A 694 -38.07 -45.40 -59.70
N ALA A 695 -37.64 -46.11 -58.66
CA ALA A 695 -38.24 -47.34 -58.18
C ALA A 695 -39.60 -47.05 -57.55
N PHE A 696 -39.70 -45.92 -56.85
CA PHE A 696 -40.96 -45.46 -56.28
C PHE A 696 -41.94 -45.02 -57.37
N GLU A 697 -41.51 -44.19 -58.34
CA GLU A 697 -42.36 -43.79 -59.47
C GLU A 697 -42.82 -44.97 -60.32
N ARG A 698 -41.91 -45.91 -60.62
CA ARG A 698 -42.23 -47.15 -61.36
C ARG A 698 -43.18 -48.05 -60.60
N TRP A 699 -42.99 -48.20 -59.29
CA TRP A 699 -43.90 -48.95 -58.43
C TRP A 699 -45.28 -48.30 -58.44
N LEU A 700 -45.36 -46.98 -58.21
CA LEU A 700 -46.60 -46.21 -58.20
C LEU A 700 -47.35 -46.32 -59.54
N CYS A 701 -46.65 -46.21 -60.67
CA CYS A 701 -47.24 -46.37 -62.00
C CYS A 701 -47.73 -47.79 -62.27
N THR A 702 -47.05 -48.80 -61.73
CA THR A 702 -47.45 -50.21 -61.89
C THR A 702 -48.75 -50.48 -61.13
N GLU A 703 -48.85 -50.02 -59.89
CA GLU A 703 -50.08 -50.11 -59.09
C GLU A 703 -51.23 -49.33 -59.74
N ALA A 704 -50.97 -48.12 -60.25
CA ALA A 704 -51.99 -47.33 -60.94
C ALA A 704 -52.49 -48.00 -62.23
N LEU A 705 -51.59 -48.64 -62.99
CA LEU A 705 -51.95 -49.37 -64.20
C LEU A 705 -52.80 -50.62 -63.88
N ASP A 706 -52.51 -51.32 -62.78
CA ASP A 706 -53.27 -52.49 -62.33
C ASP A 706 -54.70 -52.12 -61.93
N LEU A 707 -54.85 -51.04 -61.14
CA LEU A 707 -56.15 -50.48 -60.79
C LEU A 707 -56.94 -50.06 -62.03
N LEU A 708 -56.26 -49.42 -63.00
CA LEU A 708 -56.87 -49.00 -64.26
C LEU A 708 -57.40 -50.18 -65.07
N VAL A 709 -56.58 -51.20 -65.30
CA VAL A 709 -56.97 -52.36 -66.11
C VAL A 709 -58.07 -53.16 -65.44
N THR A 710 -58.04 -53.26 -64.11
CA THR A 710 -59.11 -53.91 -63.34
C THR A 710 -60.46 -53.20 -63.56
N ALA A 711 -60.52 -51.87 -63.40
CA ALA A 711 -61.75 -51.12 -63.62
C ALA A 711 -62.22 -51.14 -65.09
N ALA A 712 -61.27 -51.11 -66.03
CA ALA A 712 -61.56 -51.25 -67.46
C ALA A 712 -62.11 -52.64 -67.79
N SER A 713 -61.62 -53.68 -67.12
CA SER A 713 -62.09 -55.06 -67.28
C SER A 713 -63.55 -55.20 -66.85
N ASP A 714 -63.92 -54.63 -65.70
CA ASP A 714 -65.32 -54.65 -65.23
C ASP A 714 -66.26 -53.99 -66.24
N THR A 715 -65.86 -52.83 -66.76
CA THR A 715 -66.63 -52.10 -67.79
C THR A 715 -66.71 -52.89 -69.11
N LEU A 716 -65.61 -53.52 -69.53
CA LEU A 716 -65.58 -54.32 -70.76
C LEU A 716 -66.46 -55.56 -70.64
N ARG A 717 -66.47 -56.20 -69.48
CA ARG A 717 -67.30 -57.37 -69.21
C ARG A 717 -68.79 -57.02 -69.32
N GLU A 718 -69.19 -55.84 -68.84
CA GLU A 718 -70.56 -55.34 -69.05
C GLU A 718 -70.85 -55.03 -70.53
N LEU A 719 -69.95 -54.33 -71.22
CA LEU A 719 -70.13 -53.93 -72.63
C LEU A 719 -70.16 -55.10 -73.61
N SER A 720 -69.51 -56.21 -73.27
CA SER A 720 -69.39 -57.42 -74.10
C SER A 720 -70.32 -58.55 -73.67
N ASP A 721 -71.30 -58.28 -72.81
CA ASP A 721 -72.23 -59.29 -72.25
C ASP A 721 -71.49 -60.50 -71.62
N GLY A 722 -70.38 -60.21 -70.94
CA GLY A 722 -69.54 -61.19 -70.26
C GLY A 722 -68.44 -61.84 -71.11
N GLN A 723 -68.35 -61.53 -72.41
CA GLN A 723 -67.44 -62.23 -73.32
C GLN A 723 -65.96 -61.88 -73.11
N TYR A 724 -65.63 -60.62 -72.85
CA TYR A 724 -64.24 -60.14 -72.79
C TYR A 724 -63.89 -59.53 -71.43
N GLU A 725 -62.64 -59.74 -71.02
CA GLU A 725 -62.04 -59.11 -69.84
C GLU A 725 -60.61 -58.65 -70.17
N LEU A 726 -60.18 -57.55 -69.56
CA LEU A 726 -58.81 -57.05 -69.70
C LEU A 726 -57.93 -57.56 -68.55
N ALA A 727 -56.70 -57.91 -68.87
CA ALA A 727 -55.70 -58.31 -67.88
C ALA A 727 -54.32 -57.74 -68.21
N LEU A 728 -53.47 -57.59 -67.20
CA LEU A 728 -52.07 -57.24 -67.39
C LEU A 728 -51.20 -58.49 -67.52
N GLY A 729 -50.43 -58.57 -68.59
CA GLY A 729 -49.39 -59.57 -68.78
C GLY A 729 -48.11 -59.26 -67.99
N ALA A 730 -47.15 -60.19 -68.00
CA ALA A 730 -45.90 -60.12 -67.21
C ALA A 730 -44.97 -58.93 -67.51
N ARG A 731 -45.23 -58.16 -68.58
CA ARG A 731 -44.48 -56.95 -68.97
C ARG A 731 -45.35 -55.69 -68.99
N ASN A 732 -46.44 -55.69 -68.22
CA ASN A 732 -47.44 -54.62 -68.23
C ASN A 732 -48.05 -54.40 -69.63
N GLU A 733 -48.20 -55.46 -70.42
CA GLU A 733 -48.94 -55.43 -71.70
C GLU A 733 -50.42 -55.72 -71.44
N ILE A 734 -51.33 -55.05 -72.15
CA ILE A 734 -52.77 -55.29 -72.00
C ILE A 734 -53.14 -56.50 -72.86
N GLU A 735 -53.61 -57.55 -72.18
CA GLU A 735 -54.13 -58.78 -72.76
C GLU A 735 -55.66 -58.80 -72.63
N VAL A 736 -56.31 -59.54 -73.51
CA VAL A 736 -57.75 -59.79 -73.47
C VAL A 736 -57.97 -61.27 -73.18
N ILE A 737 -58.83 -61.54 -72.21
CA ILE A 737 -59.33 -62.88 -71.88
C ILE A 737 -60.67 -63.06 -72.59
N ASP A 738 -60.74 -64.02 -73.51
CA ASP A 738 -61.96 -64.38 -74.23
C ASP A 738 -62.65 -65.56 -73.53
N HIS A 739 -63.77 -65.29 -72.87
CA HIS A 739 -64.55 -66.29 -72.13
C HIS A 739 -65.38 -67.19 -73.05
N ALA A 740 -65.65 -66.77 -74.30
CA ALA A 740 -66.31 -67.64 -75.29
C ALA A 740 -65.36 -68.73 -75.80
N GLU A 741 -64.04 -68.47 -75.81
CA GLU A 741 -62.99 -69.43 -76.16
C GLU A 741 -62.30 -70.04 -74.92
N ALA A 742 -63.09 -70.43 -73.91
CA ALA A 742 -62.61 -71.11 -72.70
C ALA A 742 -61.52 -70.34 -71.92
N GLY A 743 -61.55 -69.00 -71.96
CA GLY A 743 -60.62 -68.14 -71.23
C GLY A 743 -59.28 -67.94 -71.94
N LEU A 744 -59.24 -68.05 -73.27
CA LEU A 744 -58.03 -67.83 -74.07
C LEU A 744 -57.49 -66.40 -73.82
N ARG A 745 -56.22 -66.30 -73.48
CA ARG A 745 -55.51 -65.01 -73.37
C ARG A 745 -54.83 -64.66 -74.67
N ARG A 746 -55.15 -63.50 -75.23
CA ARG A 746 -54.53 -63.00 -76.46
C ARG A 746 -54.20 -61.52 -76.36
N ASN A 747 -53.25 -61.07 -77.17
CA ASN A 747 -52.88 -59.67 -77.21
C ASN A 747 -54.06 -58.83 -77.72
N ALA A 748 -54.31 -57.67 -77.11
CA ALA A 748 -55.41 -56.79 -77.48
C ALA A 748 -55.36 -56.29 -78.94
N ARG A 749 -54.20 -56.41 -79.63
CA ARG A 749 -54.05 -56.14 -81.07
C ARG A 749 -54.75 -57.14 -81.99
N THR A 750 -55.20 -58.28 -81.46
CA THR A 750 -55.85 -59.36 -82.24
C THR A 750 -57.37 -59.23 -82.28
N LEU A 751 -57.94 -58.23 -81.61
CA LEU A 751 -59.38 -57.98 -81.56
C LEU A 751 -59.95 -57.54 -82.92
N SER A 752 -61.20 -57.89 -83.18
CA SER A 752 -61.94 -57.38 -84.35
C SER A 752 -62.27 -55.88 -84.21
N GLY A 753 -62.78 -55.24 -85.27
CA GLY A 753 -63.07 -53.81 -85.25
C GLY A 753 -64.10 -53.39 -84.19
N GLY A 754 -65.13 -54.21 -83.94
CA GLY A 754 -66.15 -53.96 -82.90
C GLY A 754 -65.64 -54.26 -81.49
N GLU A 755 -64.87 -55.34 -81.32
CA GLU A 755 -64.26 -55.72 -80.04
C GLU A 755 -63.23 -54.69 -79.56
N THR A 756 -62.39 -54.22 -80.49
CA THR A 756 -61.40 -53.17 -80.23
C THR A 756 -62.09 -51.90 -79.77
N PHE A 757 -63.28 -51.58 -80.32
CA PHE A 757 -64.07 -50.43 -79.90
C PHE A 757 -64.59 -50.58 -78.47
N GLN A 758 -65.15 -51.73 -78.10
CA GLN A 758 -65.61 -51.99 -76.73
C GLN A 758 -64.45 -51.93 -75.72
N ALA A 759 -63.31 -52.56 -76.02
CA ALA A 759 -62.13 -52.57 -75.15
C ALA A 759 -61.53 -51.17 -74.97
N ALA A 760 -61.43 -50.39 -76.05
CA ALA A 760 -60.97 -49.01 -76.00
C ALA A 760 -61.93 -48.11 -75.21
N LEU A 761 -63.24 -48.26 -75.41
CA LEU A 761 -64.25 -47.50 -74.69
C LEU A 761 -64.20 -47.80 -73.18
N ALA A 762 -64.13 -49.08 -72.81
CA ALA A 762 -64.02 -49.51 -71.42
C ALA A 762 -62.78 -48.92 -70.73
N LEU A 763 -61.66 -48.88 -71.44
CA LEU A 763 -60.39 -48.37 -70.94
C LEU A 763 -60.37 -46.83 -70.85
N ALA A 764 -60.96 -46.13 -71.82
CA ALA A 764 -61.11 -44.68 -71.77
C ALA A 764 -62.04 -44.24 -70.61
N LEU A 765 -63.11 -44.99 -70.37
CA LEU A 765 -63.99 -44.79 -69.23
C LEU A 765 -63.26 -45.01 -67.91
N ALA A 766 -62.62 -46.17 -67.74
CA ALA A 766 -61.84 -46.46 -66.53
C ALA A 766 -60.70 -45.46 -66.27
N LEU A 767 -60.07 -44.93 -67.32
CA LEU A 767 -59.06 -43.89 -67.19
C LEU A 767 -59.67 -42.58 -66.69
N SER A 768 -60.84 -42.19 -67.20
CA SER A 768 -61.59 -41.05 -66.69
C SER A 768 -61.98 -41.23 -65.22
N ASP A 769 -62.39 -42.43 -64.79
CA ASP A 769 -62.70 -42.77 -63.39
C ASP A 769 -61.48 -42.72 -62.46
N GLN A 770 -60.42 -43.44 -62.80
CA GLN A 770 -59.28 -43.66 -61.91
C GLN A 770 -58.41 -42.41 -61.76
N VAL A 771 -58.35 -41.55 -62.78
CA VAL A 771 -57.65 -40.26 -62.68
C VAL A 771 -58.28 -39.35 -61.62
N ALA A 772 -59.60 -39.41 -61.44
CA ALA A 772 -60.28 -38.66 -60.39
C ALA A 772 -59.97 -39.18 -58.97
N GLY A 773 -59.72 -40.49 -58.82
CA GLY A 773 -59.39 -41.12 -57.54
C GLY A 773 -57.90 -41.10 -57.17
N LEU A 774 -57.01 -41.08 -58.16
CA LEU A 774 -55.56 -41.20 -57.95
C LEU A 774 -54.83 -39.84 -57.89
N SER A 775 -55.46 -38.74 -58.31
CA SER A 775 -54.85 -37.41 -58.24
C SER A 775 -55.10 -36.76 -56.88
N ALA A 776 -54.03 -36.40 -56.16
CA ALA A 776 -54.12 -35.70 -54.87
C ALA A 776 -54.62 -34.24 -55.01
N THR A 777 -54.58 -33.68 -56.22
CA THR A 777 -55.08 -32.35 -56.53
C THR A 777 -56.32 -32.45 -57.43
N ALA A 778 -57.43 -31.85 -57.02
CA ALA A 778 -58.68 -31.76 -57.80
C ALA A 778 -58.55 -31.04 -59.16
N ALA A 779 -57.33 -30.64 -59.54
CA ALA A 779 -57.03 -29.89 -60.76
C ALA A 779 -57.00 -30.76 -62.03
N ARG A 780 -56.90 -32.08 -61.93
CA ARG A 780 -56.69 -32.99 -63.10
C ARG A 780 -57.89 -33.89 -63.45
N SER A 781 -59.12 -33.53 -63.04
CA SER A 781 -60.31 -34.34 -63.35
C SER A 781 -60.73 -34.24 -64.84
N LEU A 782 -60.98 -35.40 -65.46
CA LEU A 782 -61.48 -35.51 -66.83
C LEU A 782 -63.01 -35.58 -66.84
N ASP A 783 -63.64 -34.40 -66.78
CA ASP A 783 -65.09 -34.26 -66.64
C ASP A 783 -65.87 -34.33 -67.98
N SER A 784 -65.20 -34.59 -69.11
CA SER A 784 -65.85 -34.77 -70.41
C SER A 784 -65.23 -35.87 -71.25
N LEU A 785 -66.05 -36.50 -72.10
CA LEU A 785 -65.67 -37.52 -73.07
C LEU A 785 -66.42 -37.29 -74.39
N PHE A 786 -65.69 -37.19 -75.50
CA PHE A 786 -66.24 -37.04 -76.85
C PHE A 786 -65.90 -38.26 -77.70
N LEU A 787 -66.92 -38.93 -78.24
CA LEU A 787 -66.80 -40.15 -79.05
C LEU A 787 -67.14 -39.85 -80.51
N ASP A 788 -66.17 -39.88 -81.42
CA ASP A 788 -66.36 -39.50 -82.84
C ASP A 788 -66.53 -40.72 -83.79
N GLU A 789 -67.74 -41.29 -83.85
CA GLU A 789 -68.13 -42.45 -84.68
C GLU A 789 -67.38 -43.77 -84.37
N GLY A 790 -67.85 -44.91 -84.90
CA GLY A 790 -67.37 -46.27 -84.54
C GLY A 790 -68.50 -47.24 -84.16
N PHE A 791 -69.68 -46.70 -83.89
CA PHE A 791 -70.90 -47.47 -83.61
C PHE A 791 -71.47 -48.21 -84.83
N GLY A 792 -71.07 -47.85 -86.06
CA GLY A 792 -71.56 -48.45 -87.29
C GLY A 792 -70.98 -49.84 -87.61
N SER A 793 -69.88 -50.23 -86.95
CA SER A 793 -69.32 -51.59 -87.04
C SER A 793 -69.87 -52.54 -85.99
N LEU A 794 -70.76 -52.05 -85.11
CA LEU A 794 -71.41 -52.86 -84.08
C LEU A 794 -72.70 -53.48 -84.65
N ASP A 795 -73.02 -54.70 -84.23
CA ASP A 795 -74.32 -55.28 -84.47
C ASP A 795 -75.40 -54.59 -83.60
N PRO A 796 -76.70 -54.71 -83.96
CA PRO A 796 -77.78 -54.04 -83.24
C PRO A 796 -77.89 -54.37 -81.75
N ALA A 797 -77.52 -55.58 -81.33
CA ALA A 797 -77.60 -55.98 -79.91
C ALA A 797 -76.47 -55.33 -79.11
N THR A 798 -75.24 -55.37 -79.63
CA THR A 798 -74.09 -54.69 -79.02
C THR A 798 -74.29 -53.18 -78.96
N LEU A 799 -74.88 -52.58 -80.00
CA LEU A 799 -75.19 -51.14 -80.02
C LEU A 799 -76.14 -50.75 -78.89
N ASP A 800 -77.13 -51.59 -78.58
CA ASP A 800 -78.12 -51.36 -77.53
C ASP A 800 -77.50 -51.40 -76.13
N THR A 801 -76.60 -52.38 -75.89
CA THR A 801 -75.82 -52.47 -74.65
C THR A 801 -74.91 -51.26 -74.47
N VAL A 802 -74.17 -50.86 -75.51
CA VAL A 802 -73.29 -49.68 -75.46
C VAL A 802 -74.09 -48.41 -75.19
N ALA A 803 -75.23 -48.22 -75.85
CA ALA A 803 -76.08 -47.06 -75.63
C ALA A 803 -76.61 -46.98 -74.19
N THR A 804 -77.05 -48.10 -73.63
CA THR A 804 -77.53 -48.20 -72.24
C THR A 804 -76.42 -47.89 -71.23
N THR A 805 -75.21 -48.38 -71.48
CA THR A 805 -74.05 -48.07 -70.62
C THR A 805 -73.68 -46.60 -70.68
N LEU A 806 -73.68 -45.98 -71.87
CA LEU A 806 -73.42 -44.54 -72.02
C LEU A 806 -74.50 -43.68 -71.34
N GLU A 807 -75.78 -44.06 -71.42
CA GLU A 807 -76.87 -43.41 -70.69
C GLU A 807 -76.69 -43.48 -69.18
N ARG A 808 -76.34 -44.67 -68.64
CA ARG A 808 -76.09 -44.86 -67.21
C ARG A 808 -74.93 -44.00 -66.72
N LEU A 809 -73.85 -43.93 -67.52
CA LEU A 809 -72.67 -43.14 -67.21
C LEU A 809 -72.95 -41.65 -67.24
N ALA A 810 -73.78 -41.17 -68.18
CA ALA A 810 -74.15 -39.76 -68.25
C ALA A 810 -75.26 -39.37 -67.26
N GLY A 811 -75.99 -40.33 -66.69
CA GLY A 811 -77.03 -40.11 -65.67
C GLY A 811 -76.48 -39.71 -64.29
N GLY A 812 -75.22 -40.04 -63.99
CA GLY A 812 -74.49 -39.46 -62.88
C GLY A 812 -73.95 -38.08 -63.28
N ARG A 813 -74.43 -37.00 -62.65
CA ARG A 813 -74.12 -35.58 -62.95
C ARG A 813 -72.63 -35.17 -62.91
N GLU A 814 -71.72 -36.12 -62.81
CA GLU A 814 -70.28 -35.90 -62.68
C GLU A 814 -69.56 -35.80 -64.03
N ARG A 815 -70.18 -36.20 -65.16
CA ARG A 815 -69.49 -36.22 -66.46
C ARG A 815 -70.36 -35.81 -67.65
N MET A 816 -69.73 -35.13 -68.60
CA MET A 816 -70.32 -34.78 -69.90
C MET A 816 -69.91 -35.78 -70.98
N VAL A 817 -70.86 -36.49 -71.58
CA VAL A 817 -70.63 -37.42 -72.69
C VAL A 817 -71.22 -36.85 -73.98
N GLY A 818 -70.36 -36.61 -74.98
CA GLY A 818 -70.75 -36.18 -76.32
C GLY A 818 -70.51 -37.26 -77.35
N VAL A 819 -71.53 -37.64 -78.11
CA VAL A 819 -71.44 -38.69 -79.13
C VAL A 819 -71.60 -38.09 -80.53
N VAL A 820 -70.73 -38.41 -81.46
CA VAL A 820 -70.91 -38.13 -82.90
C VAL A 820 -71.31 -39.43 -83.57
N THR A 821 -72.47 -39.45 -84.19
CA THR A 821 -72.95 -40.65 -84.89
C THR A 821 -73.81 -40.29 -86.09
N HIS A 822 -73.76 -41.15 -87.11
CA HIS A 822 -74.70 -41.16 -88.22
C HIS A 822 -75.76 -42.27 -88.08
N VAL A 823 -75.69 -43.07 -87.02
CA VAL A 823 -76.62 -44.18 -86.75
C VAL A 823 -77.89 -43.62 -86.09
N PRO A 824 -79.07 -43.66 -86.75
CA PRO A 824 -80.29 -43.07 -86.22
C PRO A 824 -80.73 -43.70 -84.89
N ALA A 825 -80.56 -45.02 -84.76
CA ALA A 825 -80.96 -45.78 -83.56
C ALA A 825 -80.27 -45.28 -82.27
N LEU A 826 -79.01 -44.84 -82.36
CA LEU A 826 -78.29 -44.27 -81.22
C LEU A 826 -78.66 -42.80 -81.01
N ALA A 827 -78.76 -42.03 -82.09
CA ALA A 827 -79.16 -40.63 -82.02
C ALA A 827 -80.55 -40.45 -81.40
N ASP A 828 -81.46 -41.40 -81.65
CA ASP A 828 -82.83 -41.32 -81.17
C ASP A 828 -82.98 -41.47 -79.65
N ARG A 829 -82.04 -42.19 -79.02
CA ARG A 829 -82.02 -42.44 -77.57
C ARG A 829 -81.44 -41.29 -76.75
N ILE A 830 -80.70 -40.38 -77.37
CA ILE A 830 -79.97 -39.31 -76.68
C ILE A 830 -80.87 -38.05 -76.55
N PRO A 831 -81.05 -37.50 -75.33
CA PRO A 831 -82.07 -36.48 -75.05
C PRO A 831 -81.77 -35.11 -75.70
N VAL A 832 -80.50 -34.74 -75.83
CA VAL A 832 -80.08 -33.48 -76.45
C VAL A 832 -79.39 -33.76 -77.77
N ARG A 833 -79.91 -33.21 -78.87
CA ARG A 833 -79.36 -33.40 -80.22
C ARG A 833 -78.93 -32.09 -80.81
N PHE A 834 -77.71 -32.04 -81.30
CA PHE A 834 -77.20 -30.93 -82.08
C PHE A 834 -77.21 -31.36 -83.55
N GLU A 835 -78.21 -30.90 -84.28
CA GLU A 835 -78.34 -31.17 -85.71
C GLU A 835 -77.44 -30.22 -86.50
N VAL A 836 -76.51 -30.79 -87.25
CA VAL A 836 -75.64 -30.05 -88.17
C VAL A 836 -76.18 -30.23 -89.58
N ARG A 837 -76.68 -29.13 -90.17
CA ARG A 837 -77.19 -29.10 -91.55
C ARG A 837 -76.25 -28.28 -92.41
N ARG A 838 -76.08 -28.67 -93.66
CA ARG A 838 -75.20 -27.95 -94.60
C ARG A 838 -76.01 -27.41 -95.78
N ASP A 839 -75.86 -26.13 -96.06
CA ASP A 839 -76.45 -25.44 -97.21
C ASP A 839 -75.37 -24.72 -98.05
N ALA A 840 -75.80 -23.89 -99.00
CA ALA A 840 -74.88 -23.12 -99.87
C ALA A 840 -74.06 -22.06 -99.10
N LYS A 841 -74.55 -21.60 -97.95
CA LYS A 841 -73.90 -20.59 -97.10
C LYS A 841 -72.94 -21.21 -96.10
N GLY A 842 -73.09 -22.48 -95.75
CA GLY A 842 -72.14 -23.18 -94.87
C GLY A 842 -72.80 -24.29 -94.07
N SER A 843 -72.18 -24.67 -92.97
CA SER A 843 -72.78 -25.57 -91.98
C SER A 843 -73.47 -24.74 -90.91
N HIS A 844 -74.65 -25.19 -90.47
CA HIS A 844 -75.50 -24.56 -89.49
C HIS A 844 -75.77 -25.54 -88.35
N LEU A 845 -75.80 -25.03 -87.12
CA LEU A 845 -76.06 -25.82 -85.92
C LEU A 845 -77.45 -25.50 -85.37
N HIS A 846 -78.24 -26.53 -85.10
CA HIS A 846 -79.52 -26.39 -84.42
C HIS A 846 -79.58 -27.32 -83.21
N LYS A 847 -79.78 -26.77 -82.00
CA LYS A 847 -80.01 -27.55 -80.79
C LYS A 847 -81.49 -27.98 -80.76
N VAL A 848 -81.72 -29.28 -80.82
CA VAL A 848 -83.02 -29.93 -80.65
C VAL A 848 -83.01 -30.60 -79.28
N THR A 849 -83.98 -30.25 -78.44
CA THR A 849 -84.13 -30.85 -77.11
C THR A 849 -85.39 -31.71 -77.18
N ALA A 850 -85.28 -32.99 -76.81
CA ALA A 850 -86.37 -33.96 -76.85
C ALA A 850 -87.42 -33.70 -75.76
#